data_AF-A0A8H6AH92-F1
#
_entry.id   AF-A0A8H6AH92-F1
#
_cell.length_a   1.000
_cell.length_b   1.000
_cell.length_c   1.000
_cell.angle_alpha   90.00
_cell.angle_beta   90.00
_cell.angle_gamma   90.00
#
_symmetry.space_group_name_H-M   'P 1'
#
loop_
_entity.id
_entity.type
_entity.pdbx_description
1 polymer ?
#
loop_
_entity_poly.entity_id
_entity_poly.type
_entity_poly.pdbx_seq_one_letter_code
_entity_poly.pdbx_strand_id
1 'polypeptide(L)'
;MTSPGDAAPVRPPPSFSPGVPRVASKTRYPDQRRDSSPNLDSDLVDSRITSSPPQPPLSATAAELPIRSASPHARSIRSSTPRLTRSSLSSPTEGRLDGSDDIRSLIIRSFSPVVGVYASVDTDELVRQKGFKGGFWELIRPFGETVPGKIVVRDSVGASRSWEDYGVRFVDLGGQLQVPSDPPLTQLEEALERQLESPDDPLGGILRPKDFFNFPSTSPLYKSFLRQLLSVASPTPHETFRHPVASVIVISSRNTSPLETLRRLYADTSNGDRRLPEWVHPEYLRYYVLVHDEDRDDITESTKLYDQMKRHFGLHCHLLRLRSNQCIVTDDDSCQAPECEWLSPAERLSGQSEPLVDLDTDGLPYLFESDVTAIKAFVRELVAQSVIPYMESRVTIWNDQVASRRRGISGRFMSMSRRWAGFGSSSRSSLIGSSGGTSGNYDLTHGFYKPDVPEAVLRKMADYAFMLRDWKLSASTYELLRSDYANDKAWKYHAGVHEMCAVSTLLNPLSMPGKAKLDGVDQMIDTACYSYLTRCSDATLALRCLTMSMELLKSRGGSGIESAARWAMQAMGSGLVGSHGQALFCERISACYASRNAIHGVKWGSRHRKAGMWSVHAADRWLKLGKPSLASASLEEAERLYANTLDSNGAFPMSEMQAFVDNLRYAVKLEYLESRGLDARDEAVTADPLDAFETEEISEKLDKRQNRKSLIVNPMDSGGLNPGQGPRDDDNPANDDFERA
;
A
#
# COMPACT_ATOMS: atom_id res chain seq x y z
N MET A 1 35.06 44.74 -40.56
CA MET A 1 33.83 45.34 -41.10
C MET A 1 33.20 44.38 -42.10
N THR A 2 32.13 43.69 -41.72
CA THR A 2 31.08 43.11 -42.58
C THR A 2 29.99 42.59 -41.63
N SER A 3 28.71 42.68 -42.04
CA SER A 3 27.57 42.44 -41.14
C SER A 3 27.07 40.99 -41.18
N PRO A 4 26.52 40.45 -40.08
CA PRO A 4 25.74 39.21 -40.10
C PRO A 4 24.30 39.49 -40.57
N GLY A 5 23.72 38.60 -41.38
CA GLY A 5 22.32 38.75 -41.79
C GLY A 5 21.89 37.88 -42.97
N ASP A 6 21.77 36.57 -42.76
CA ASP A 6 20.60 35.81 -43.23
C ASP A 6 20.57 34.40 -42.63
N ALA A 7 19.49 34.05 -41.93
CA ALA A 7 19.22 32.71 -41.43
C ALA A 7 17.70 32.49 -41.44
N ALA A 8 17.25 31.45 -42.17
CA ALA A 8 15.82 31.23 -42.40
C ALA A 8 15.05 30.90 -41.10
N PRO A 9 13.80 31.35 -40.94
CA PRO A 9 13.04 31.14 -39.71
C PRO A 9 12.72 29.65 -39.47
N VAL A 10 13.18 29.14 -38.34
CA VAL A 10 12.91 27.77 -37.87
C VAL A 10 11.42 27.61 -37.61
N ARG A 11 10.79 26.60 -38.21
CA ARG A 11 9.37 26.28 -37.97
C ARG A 11 9.20 25.57 -36.61
N PRO A 12 8.18 25.93 -35.80
CA PRO A 12 7.90 25.23 -34.54
C PRO A 12 7.34 23.82 -34.78
N PRO A 13 7.46 22.90 -33.79
CA PRO A 13 6.92 21.54 -33.87
C PRO A 13 5.37 21.51 -33.86
N PRO A 14 4.75 20.42 -34.35
CA PRO A 14 3.32 20.37 -34.66
C PRO A 14 2.42 20.11 -33.44
N SER A 15 2.34 21.06 -32.51
CA SER A 15 1.35 21.09 -31.42
C SER A 15 0.59 22.42 -31.30
N PHE A 16 0.93 23.44 -32.09
CA PHE A 16 0.34 24.78 -32.03
C PHE A 16 -0.19 25.25 -33.39
N SER A 17 -1.45 24.89 -33.69
CA SER A 17 -2.24 25.46 -34.78
C SER A 17 -3.64 25.81 -34.29
N PRO A 18 -4.08 27.09 -34.32
CA PRO A 18 -5.46 27.45 -34.03
C PRO A 18 -6.43 26.86 -35.08
N GLY A 19 -7.68 26.67 -34.68
CA GLY A 19 -8.62 25.78 -35.39
C GLY A 19 -8.99 26.20 -36.82
N VAL A 20 -8.97 25.24 -37.74
CA VAL A 20 -9.59 25.34 -39.07
C VAL A 20 -10.98 24.69 -39.00
N PRO A 21 -12.06 25.36 -39.44
CA PRO A 21 -13.42 24.79 -39.39
C PRO A 21 -13.56 23.57 -40.32
N ARG A 22 -14.13 22.48 -39.80
CA ARG A 22 -14.36 21.24 -40.56
C ARG A 22 -15.53 21.39 -41.53
N VAL A 23 -15.22 21.45 -42.83
CA VAL A 23 -16.20 21.24 -43.91
C VAL A 23 -16.70 19.79 -43.86
N ALA A 24 -18.01 19.59 -43.78
CA ALA A 24 -18.62 18.25 -43.77
C ALA A 24 -18.73 17.67 -45.19
N SER A 25 -17.90 16.68 -45.51
CA SER A 25 -17.97 15.93 -46.77
C SER A 25 -19.03 14.81 -46.70
N LYS A 26 -19.93 14.78 -47.69
CA LYS A 26 -21.10 13.87 -47.75
C LYS A 26 -20.71 12.42 -48.05
N THR A 27 -21.19 11.47 -47.25
CA THR A 27 -21.31 10.06 -47.66
C THR A 27 -22.57 9.85 -48.50
N ARG A 28 -22.51 8.92 -49.47
CA ARG A 28 -23.54 8.71 -50.51
C ARG A 28 -23.99 7.25 -50.54
N TYR A 29 -25.27 6.99 -50.25
CA TYR A 29 -26.03 5.84 -50.77
C TYR A 29 -27.50 6.27 -51.06
N PRO A 30 -28.23 5.60 -51.97
CA PRO A 30 -29.34 6.22 -52.69
C PRO A 30 -30.77 5.90 -52.18
N ASP A 31 -31.71 6.75 -52.58
CA ASP A 31 -33.14 6.53 -52.92
C ASP A 31 -33.94 5.42 -52.20
N GLN A 32 -35.16 5.69 -51.70
CA GLN A 32 -36.24 6.31 -52.48
C GLN A 32 -37.39 6.86 -51.58
N ARG A 33 -38.07 7.94 -52.02
CA ARG A 33 -39.50 8.34 -51.82
C ARG A 33 -40.25 7.82 -50.55
N ARG A 34 -41.02 8.60 -49.77
CA ARG A 34 -41.75 9.89 -49.92
C ARG A 34 -42.42 10.23 -48.54
N ASP A 35 -43.07 11.35 -48.20
CA ASP A 35 -43.38 12.67 -48.81
C ASP A 35 -43.73 13.71 -47.70
N SER A 36 -44.05 14.96 -48.07
CA SER A 36 -44.81 15.99 -47.29
C SER A 36 -44.17 16.66 -46.04
N SER A 37 -44.37 17.98 -45.96
CA SER A 37 -44.09 18.92 -44.84
C SER A 37 -45.28 19.91 -44.76
N PRO A 38 -45.45 20.78 -43.72
CA PRO A 38 -44.62 21.99 -43.59
C PRO A 38 -44.35 22.57 -42.17
N ASN A 39 -43.28 23.35 -42.10
CA ASN A 39 -42.97 24.60 -41.36
C ASN A 39 -43.85 25.09 -40.18
N LEU A 40 -43.19 25.67 -39.16
CA LEU A 40 -43.29 27.11 -38.83
C LEU A 40 -42.16 27.61 -37.90
N ASP A 41 -41.54 28.72 -38.31
CA ASP A 41 -40.90 29.87 -37.62
C ASP A 41 -40.62 29.85 -36.08
N SER A 42 -39.48 30.31 -35.54
CA SER A 42 -38.73 31.60 -35.69
C SER A 42 -39.32 32.76 -34.86
N ASP A 43 -38.56 33.64 -34.18
CA ASP A 43 -37.20 33.61 -33.60
C ASP A 43 -37.03 34.87 -32.68
N LEU A 44 -35.97 34.94 -31.86
CA LEU A 44 -35.41 36.12 -31.16
C LEU A 44 -36.25 36.93 -30.14
N VAL A 45 -35.59 37.35 -29.03
CA VAL A 45 -35.46 38.75 -28.55
C VAL A 45 -34.48 38.79 -27.36
N ASP A 46 -33.82 39.94 -27.13
CA ASP A 46 -32.56 40.07 -26.38
C ASP A 46 -32.67 40.56 -24.92
N SER A 47 -31.54 40.45 -24.22
CA SER A 47 -31.17 40.68 -22.82
C SER A 47 -31.47 42.05 -22.15
N ARG A 48 -31.55 42.05 -20.80
CA ARG A 48 -31.12 43.17 -19.89
C ARG A 48 -31.08 42.85 -18.37
N ILE A 49 -29.85 42.66 -17.86
CA ILE A 49 -29.19 43.26 -16.66
C ILE A 49 -29.97 43.55 -15.33
N THR A 50 -29.28 43.31 -14.19
CA THR A 50 -29.33 43.90 -12.81
C THR A 50 -30.07 43.24 -11.61
N SER A 51 -29.35 43.26 -10.47
CA SER A 51 -29.77 43.27 -9.04
C SER A 51 -29.99 41.95 -8.26
N SER A 52 -29.80 42.03 -6.93
CA SER A 52 -29.79 40.96 -5.90
C SER A 52 -29.89 41.59 -4.48
N PRO A 53 -30.06 40.84 -3.35
CA PRO A 53 -30.35 39.41 -3.16
C PRO A 53 -31.83 39.24 -2.70
N PRO A 54 -32.32 38.84 -1.49
CA PRO A 54 -31.73 38.33 -0.21
C PRO A 54 -32.17 36.88 0.15
N GLN A 55 -32.03 36.48 1.43
CA GLN A 55 -32.60 35.25 2.03
C GLN A 55 -33.93 35.55 2.78
N PRO A 56 -34.71 34.54 3.24
CA PRO A 56 -34.75 34.24 4.69
C PRO A 56 -34.87 32.70 5.00
N PRO A 57 -35.53 32.14 6.07
CA PRO A 57 -34.81 31.26 7.00
C PRO A 57 -35.48 29.90 7.34
N LEU A 58 -34.93 29.20 8.35
CA LEU A 58 -35.41 27.91 8.88
C LEU A 58 -36.51 28.06 9.95
N SER A 59 -37.50 27.13 9.99
CA SER A 59 -37.90 26.37 11.21
C SER A 59 -39.11 25.43 10.99
N ALA A 60 -39.30 24.50 11.93
CA ALA A 60 -40.20 23.33 11.84
C ALA A 60 -41.66 23.59 12.24
N THR A 61 -42.54 22.64 11.88
CA THR A 61 -43.68 22.17 12.72
C THR A 61 -44.06 20.74 12.31
N ALA A 62 -44.81 20.01 13.15
CA ALA A 62 -45.25 18.64 12.89
C ALA A 62 -46.76 18.45 13.12
N ALA A 63 -47.36 17.51 12.39
CA ALA A 63 -48.69 16.92 12.59
C ALA A 63 -48.63 15.51 11.95
N GLU A 64 -48.69 14.42 12.72
CA GLU A 64 -49.89 13.73 13.24
C GLU A 64 -50.59 12.80 12.23
N LEU A 65 -50.99 11.62 12.72
CA LEU A 65 -51.61 10.52 11.98
C LEU A 65 -53.14 10.56 12.12
N PRO A 66 -53.88 9.74 11.34
CA PRO A 66 -54.61 8.69 12.06
C PRO A 66 -54.60 7.30 11.39
N ILE A 67 -55.07 6.31 12.16
CA ILE A 67 -55.00 4.86 11.91
C ILE A 67 -56.40 4.30 11.62
N ARG A 68 -56.54 3.28 10.74
CA ARG A 68 -57.47 2.13 10.91
C ARG A 68 -57.25 0.99 9.89
N SER A 69 -57.91 -0.14 10.12
CA SER A 69 -57.43 -1.49 9.75
C SER A 69 -58.55 -2.51 9.48
N ALA A 70 -58.35 -3.46 8.56
CA ALA A 70 -59.16 -4.67 8.39
C ALA A 70 -58.39 -5.80 7.66
N SER A 71 -58.94 -7.02 7.65
CA SER A 71 -58.42 -8.29 7.10
C SER A 71 -59.61 -9.11 6.51
N PRO A 72 -59.52 -10.36 5.98
CA PRO A 72 -58.35 -11.24 5.72
C PRO A 72 -58.38 -12.03 4.36
N HIS A 73 -57.42 -12.97 4.20
CA HIS A 73 -57.49 -14.23 3.40
C HIS A 73 -57.47 -14.24 1.85
N ALA A 74 -56.36 -14.74 1.26
CA ALA A 74 -56.32 -15.62 0.06
C ALA A 74 -54.93 -16.31 -0.05
N ARG A 75 -54.79 -17.34 -0.91
CA ARG A 75 -53.52 -18.12 -1.11
C ARG A 75 -52.96 -17.95 -2.54
N SER A 76 -51.65 -18.20 -2.66
CA SER A 76 -50.96 -18.89 -3.81
C SER A 76 -49.98 -18.08 -4.70
N ILE A 77 -48.68 -18.32 -4.46
CA ILE A 77 -47.63 -18.75 -5.42
C ILE A 77 -47.34 -17.93 -6.72
N ARG A 78 -46.04 -17.63 -6.89
CA ARG A 78 -45.23 -17.32 -8.12
C ARG A 78 -45.00 -15.85 -8.59
N SER A 79 -43.74 -15.45 -8.38
CA SER A 79 -42.80 -14.79 -9.33
C SER A 79 -42.81 -13.28 -9.63
N SER A 80 -41.58 -12.80 -9.92
CA SER A 80 -41.18 -11.55 -10.60
C SER A 80 -41.44 -10.18 -9.95
N THR A 81 -40.43 -9.70 -9.20
CA THR A 81 -40.06 -8.28 -8.97
C THR A 81 -41.04 -7.38 -8.18
N PRO A 82 -40.51 -6.45 -7.37
CA PRO A 82 -40.47 -5.07 -7.85
C PRO A 82 -39.12 -4.35 -7.61
N ARG A 83 -39.09 -3.04 -7.87
CA ARG A 83 -37.89 -2.18 -7.90
C ARG A 83 -37.47 -1.64 -6.53
N LEU A 84 -36.16 -1.42 -6.39
CA LEU A 84 -35.49 -0.28 -5.75
C LEU A 84 -36.24 0.49 -4.66
N THR A 85 -35.82 0.32 -3.41
CA THR A 85 -35.81 1.40 -2.42
C THR A 85 -34.37 1.83 -2.14
N ARG A 86 -34.17 3.12 -1.83
CA ARG A 86 -32.86 3.78 -1.75
C ARG A 86 -32.41 3.86 -0.28
N SER A 87 -31.60 2.91 0.17
CA SER A 87 -30.83 3.03 1.40
C SER A 87 -29.36 3.28 1.08
N SER A 88 -28.74 4.23 1.79
CA SER A 88 -27.30 4.50 1.72
C SER A 88 -26.54 3.41 2.45
N LEU A 89 -25.90 2.51 1.71
CA LEU A 89 -25.00 1.52 2.29
C LEU A 89 -23.72 2.22 2.81
N SER A 90 -23.56 2.21 4.13
CA SER A 90 -22.29 2.45 4.81
C SER A 90 -21.24 1.41 4.40
N SER A 91 -19.98 1.72 4.65
CA SER A 91 -18.82 0.87 4.36
C SER A 91 -18.87 -0.46 5.14
N PRO A 92 -18.96 -1.62 4.48
CA PRO A 92 -18.99 -2.92 5.16
C PRO A 92 -17.56 -3.38 5.52
N THR A 93 -16.89 -2.63 6.40
CA THR A 93 -15.51 -2.90 6.86
C THR A 93 -15.29 -2.64 8.36
N GLU A 94 -16.14 -1.90 9.05
CA GLU A 94 -16.01 -1.74 10.51
C GLU A 94 -16.48 -3.01 11.24
N GLY A 95 -15.56 -3.71 11.94
CA GLY A 95 -15.99 -4.78 12.86
C GLY A 95 -15.06 -5.94 13.20
N ARG A 96 -13.74 -5.95 12.90
CA ARG A 96 -12.85 -6.97 13.52
C ARG A 96 -11.35 -6.63 13.61
N LEU A 97 -10.94 -6.06 14.76
CA LEU A 97 -9.60 -6.12 15.38
C LEU A 97 -8.39 -6.29 14.43
N ASP A 98 -8.08 -5.17 13.79
CA ASP A 98 -6.79 -4.47 13.89
C ASP A 98 -5.47 -5.26 13.62
N GLY A 99 -4.82 -4.91 12.51
CA GLY A 99 -3.51 -5.42 12.10
C GLY A 99 -3.49 -6.28 10.82
N SER A 100 -4.57 -7.02 10.52
CA SER A 100 -4.73 -7.64 9.18
C SER A 100 -5.02 -6.58 8.12
N ASP A 101 -5.79 -5.56 8.47
CA ASP A 101 -6.08 -4.43 7.57
C ASP A 101 -4.89 -3.47 7.44
N ASP A 102 -4.01 -3.39 8.45
CA ASP A 102 -2.76 -2.61 8.39
C ASP A 102 -1.79 -3.20 7.35
N ILE A 103 -1.45 -4.50 7.45
CA ILE A 103 -0.60 -5.17 6.45
C ILE A 103 -1.20 -5.09 5.04
N ARG A 104 -2.53 -5.23 4.91
CA ARG A 104 -3.24 -5.03 3.65
C ARG A 104 -3.10 -3.60 3.13
N SER A 105 -3.17 -2.58 3.98
CA SER A 105 -3.04 -1.17 3.63
C SER A 105 -1.60 -0.79 3.28
N LEU A 106 -0.61 -1.37 3.98
CA LEU A 106 0.80 -1.28 3.65
C LEU A 106 1.07 -1.84 2.24
N ILE A 107 0.55 -3.04 1.92
CA ILE A 107 0.65 -3.63 0.57
C ILE A 107 -0.08 -2.79 -0.50
N ILE A 108 -1.07 -1.98 -0.13
CA ILE A 108 -1.70 -1.02 -1.07
C ILE A 108 -0.82 0.23 -1.22
N ARG A 109 -0.30 0.81 -0.12
CA ARG A 109 0.54 2.01 -0.10
C ARG A 109 1.91 1.82 -0.79
N SER A 110 2.41 0.59 -0.95
CA SER A 110 3.64 0.32 -1.72
C SER A 110 3.51 0.58 -3.22
N PHE A 111 2.30 0.57 -3.76
CA PHE A 111 2.00 0.86 -5.17
C PHE A 111 1.44 2.28 -5.37
N SER A 112 1.69 3.19 -4.44
CA SER A 112 1.32 4.61 -4.56
C SER A 112 1.93 5.25 -5.81
N PRO A 113 1.21 6.09 -6.57
CA PRO A 113 1.71 6.65 -7.83
C PRO A 113 3.00 7.46 -7.68
N VAL A 114 3.98 7.24 -8.57
CA VAL A 114 5.20 8.03 -8.62
C VAL A 114 4.96 9.39 -9.27
N VAL A 115 5.46 10.44 -8.62
CA VAL A 115 5.46 11.82 -9.09
C VAL A 115 6.91 12.30 -9.13
N GLY A 116 7.42 12.60 -10.32
CA GLY A 116 8.77 13.12 -10.47
C GLY A 116 8.89 14.57 -10.02
N VAL A 117 10.04 14.96 -9.47
CA VAL A 117 10.33 16.35 -9.07
C VAL A 117 11.46 16.90 -9.92
N TYR A 118 11.26 18.12 -10.45
CA TYR A 118 12.22 18.87 -11.25
C TYR A 118 12.28 20.31 -10.74
N ALA A 119 13.10 20.54 -9.71
CA ALA A 119 13.33 21.85 -9.15
C ALA A 119 14.42 22.63 -9.91
N SER A 120 14.33 23.96 -9.87
CA SER A 120 15.39 24.85 -10.30
C SER A 120 16.46 25.01 -9.20
N VAL A 121 17.69 25.36 -9.60
CA VAL A 121 18.85 25.46 -8.68
C VAL A 121 18.59 26.44 -7.52
N ASP A 122 17.92 27.56 -7.80
CA ASP A 122 17.48 28.58 -6.83
C ASP A 122 16.36 28.08 -5.90
N THR A 123 15.53 27.13 -6.33
CA THR A 123 14.54 26.46 -5.45
C THR A 123 15.24 25.50 -4.51
N ASP A 124 16.11 24.64 -5.03
CA ASP A 124 16.84 23.68 -4.19
C ASP A 124 17.75 24.37 -3.19
N GLU A 125 18.34 25.52 -3.56
CA GLU A 125 19.18 26.31 -2.67
C GLU A 125 18.40 26.95 -1.50
N LEU A 126 17.20 27.47 -1.77
CA LEU A 126 16.28 27.92 -0.71
C LEU A 126 15.92 26.77 0.26
N VAL A 127 15.79 25.54 -0.25
CA VAL A 127 15.46 24.36 0.57
C VAL A 127 16.67 23.79 1.31
N ARG A 128 17.89 23.86 0.75
CA ARG A 128 19.13 23.51 1.48
C ARG A 128 19.36 24.42 2.68
N GLN A 129 18.97 25.69 2.58
CA GLN A 129 19.04 26.64 3.70
C GLN A 129 18.08 26.31 4.85
N LYS A 130 17.13 25.36 4.67
CA LYS A 130 16.33 24.75 5.74
C LYS A 130 16.93 23.46 6.33
N GLY A 131 18.08 22.98 5.81
CA GLY A 131 18.73 21.73 6.23
C GLY A 131 18.52 20.52 5.30
N PHE A 132 17.66 20.62 4.29
CA PHE A 132 17.34 19.54 3.35
C PHE A 132 18.38 19.49 2.22
N LYS A 133 19.43 18.69 2.41
CA LYS A 133 20.61 18.57 1.52
C LYS A 133 20.24 18.21 0.08
N GLY A 134 19.23 17.36 -0.10
CA GLY A 134 18.71 16.92 -1.39
C GLY A 134 17.93 18.00 -2.16
N GLY A 135 17.50 19.08 -1.50
CA GLY A 135 16.69 20.13 -2.11
C GLY A 135 15.19 19.82 -2.06
N PHE A 136 14.42 20.41 -2.98
CA PHE A 136 12.95 20.48 -2.87
C PHE A 136 12.26 19.11 -2.87
N TRP A 137 12.80 18.11 -3.56
CA TRP A 137 12.21 16.77 -3.62
C TRP A 137 12.28 16.04 -2.27
N GLU A 138 13.34 16.25 -1.50
CA GLU A 138 13.56 15.65 -0.18
C GLU A 138 12.56 16.24 0.82
N LEU A 139 12.44 17.57 0.85
CA LEU A 139 11.47 18.31 1.66
C LEU A 139 10.03 17.81 1.48
N ILE A 140 9.58 17.58 0.24
CA ILE A 140 8.18 17.17 0.00
C ILE A 140 7.94 15.64 0.08
N ARG A 141 9.00 14.82 0.09
CA ARG A 141 8.91 13.34 0.09
C ARG A 141 7.96 12.78 1.16
N PRO A 142 8.10 13.09 2.46
CA PRO A 142 7.25 12.51 3.50
C PRO A 142 5.78 12.96 3.40
N PHE A 143 5.53 14.18 2.92
CA PHE A 143 4.18 14.72 2.73
C PHE A 143 3.38 14.01 1.64
N GLY A 144 4.05 13.29 0.73
CA GLY A 144 3.38 12.45 -0.27
C GLY A 144 2.79 11.17 0.30
N GLU A 145 3.33 10.62 1.39
CA GLU A 145 3.07 9.23 1.79
C GLU A 145 1.67 8.98 2.35
N THR A 146 1.04 10.04 2.87
CA THR A 146 -0.34 10.08 3.35
C THR A 146 -0.90 11.46 3.02
N VAL A 147 -1.65 11.56 1.92
CA VAL A 147 -2.25 12.83 1.47
C VAL A 147 -3.32 13.25 2.48
N PRO A 148 -3.28 14.49 3.02
CA PRO A 148 -4.09 14.84 4.18
C PRO A 148 -5.59 14.89 3.84
N GLY A 149 -6.39 14.11 4.56
CA GLY A 149 -7.86 14.07 4.45
C GLY A 149 -8.38 13.27 3.25
N LYS A 150 -9.68 12.95 3.27
CA LYS A 150 -10.31 12.01 2.33
C LYS A 150 -10.06 12.38 0.85
N ILE A 151 -9.57 11.42 0.06
CA ILE A 151 -9.38 11.48 -1.39
C ILE A 151 -10.47 10.65 -2.07
N VAL A 152 -11.20 11.25 -3.01
CA VAL A 152 -12.25 10.56 -3.77
C VAL A 152 -11.69 10.07 -5.10
N VAL A 153 -11.90 8.79 -5.40
CA VAL A 153 -11.49 8.12 -6.64
C VAL A 153 -12.69 7.43 -7.28
N ARG A 154 -12.82 7.50 -8.60
CA ARG A 154 -13.85 6.82 -9.39
C ARG A 154 -13.32 5.51 -9.97
N ASP A 155 -14.08 4.42 -9.80
CA ASP A 155 -13.80 3.16 -10.49
C ASP A 155 -14.23 3.18 -11.97
N SER A 156 -13.88 2.15 -12.74
CA SER A 156 -14.17 2.09 -14.18
C SER A 156 -15.66 1.97 -14.53
N VAL A 157 -16.55 1.93 -13.54
CA VAL A 157 -18.01 1.93 -13.68
C VAL A 157 -18.60 3.30 -13.27
N GLY A 158 -17.73 4.24 -12.87
CA GLY A 158 -18.10 5.59 -12.42
C GLY A 158 -18.49 5.67 -10.95
N ALA A 159 -18.40 4.57 -10.18
CA ALA A 159 -18.72 4.62 -8.76
C ALA A 159 -17.58 5.29 -7.98
N SER A 160 -17.92 6.34 -7.23
CA SER A 160 -16.96 7.11 -6.44
C SER A 160 -16.75 6.48 -5.06
N ARG A 161 -15.50 6.39 -4.60
CA ARG A 161 -15.10 5.87 -3.29
C ARG A 161 -14.12 6.84 -2.63
N SER A 162 -14.28 7.09 -1.34
CA SER A 162 -13.37 7.89 -0.53
C SER A 162 -12.36 7.02 0.21
N TRP A 163 -11.08 7.42 0.19
CA TRP A 163 -9.97 6.77 0.89
C TRP A 163 -9.27 7.78 1.80
N GLU A 164 -8.77 7.32 2.95
CA GLU A 164 -8.06 8.14 3.95
C GLU A 164 -6.55 7.89 3.92
N ASP A 165 -6.16 6.70 3.45
CA ASP A 165 -4.80 6.15 3.39
C ASP A 165 -4.16 6.31 1.99
N TYR A 166 -4.60 7.29 1.19
CA TYR A 166 -4.07 7.49 -0.15
C TYR A 166 -2.74 8.26 -0.11
N GLY A 167 -1.74 7.77 -0.84
CA GLY A 167 -0.40 8.35 -0.92
C GLY A 167 0.11 8.45 -2.36
N VAL A 168 1.16 9.23 -2.56
CA VAL A 168 2.00 9.33 -3.77
C VAL A 168 3.48 9.26 -3.38
N ARG A 169 4.35 8.96 -4.34
CA ARG A 169 5.81 8.88 -4.12
C ARG A 169 6.51 9.99 -4.90
N PHE A 170 6.96 11.03 -4.19
CA PHE A 170 7.86 12.02 -4.79
C PHE A 170 9.25 11.40 -4.95
N VAL A 171 9.82 11.54 -6.14
CA VAL A 171 11.17 11.06 -6.46
C VAL A 171 11.90 12.12 -7.28
N ASP A 172 13.21 12.27 -7.07
CA ASP A 172 14.05 12.96 -8.04
C ASP A 172 14.18 12.09 -9.30
N LEU A 173 13.92 12.68 -10.48
CA LEU A 173 14.14 12.04 -11.79
C LEU A 173 15.38 12.59 -12.52
N GLY A 174 16.05 13.60 -11.95
CA GLY A 174 17.32 14.13 -12.41
C GLY A 174 18.54 13.62 -11.64
N GLY A 175 18.33 13.11 -10.42
CA GLY A 175 19.36 12.51 -9.59
C GLY A 175 19.93 11.24 -10.22
N GLN A 176 21.25 11.08 -10.16
CA GLN A 176 21.88 9.82 -10.52
C GLN A 176 21.48 8.77 -9.48
N LEU A 177 20.70 7.76 -9.91
CA LEU A 177 20.48 6.55 -9.13
C LEU A 177 21.85 5.90 -8.85
N GLN A 178 22.34 6.03 -7.62
CA GLN A 178 23.52 5.30 -7.19
C GLN A 178 23.22 3.81 -7.33
N VAL A 179 23.99 3.13 -8.18
CA VAL A 179 23.90 1.67 -8.32
C VAL A 179 24.41 1.09 -7.00
N PRO A 180 23.58 0.36 -6.23
CA PRO A 180 24.01 -0.17 -4.95
C PRO A 180 25.15 -1.18 -5.17
N SER A 181 26.15 -1.17 -4.29
CA SER A 181 27.30 -2.08 -4.34
C SER A 181 26.90 -3.55 -4.21
N ASP A 182 25.88 -3.81 -3.39
CA ASP A 182 25.53 -5.15 -2.90
C ASP A 182 24.14 -5.59 -3.38
N PRO A 183 23.86 -6.91 -3.41
CA PRO A 183 22.55 -7.43 -3.80
C PRO A 183 21.43 -6.86 -2.91
N PRO A 184 20.27 -6.44 -3.46
CA PRO A 184 19.22 -5.80 -2.65
C PRO A 184 18.63 -6.66 -1.53
N LEU A 185 18.75 -7.99 -1.62
CA LEU A 185 18.37 -8.90 -0.52
C LEU A 185 19.41 -8.95 0.60
N THR A 186 20.70 -8.76 0.29
CA THR A 186 21.75 -8.60 1.30
C THR A 186 21.52 -7.32 2.08
N GLN A 187 21.27 -6.21 1.38
CA GLN A 187 20.99 -4.91 2.01
C GLN A 187 19.70 -4.91 2.82
N LEU A 188 18.67 -5.68 2.42
CA LEU A 188 17.44 -5.87 3.18
C LEU A 188 17.68 -6.63 4.51
N GLU A 189 18.58 -7.61 4.50
CA GLU A 189 18.98 -8.35 5.71
C GLU A 189 19.87 -7.49 6.62
N GLU A 190 20.85 -6.78 6.05
CA GLU A 190 21.76 -5.86 6.75
C GLU A 190 21.02 -4.65 7.37
N ALA A 191 19.95 -4.18 6.72
CA ALA A 191 19.06 -3.13 7.25
C ALA A 191 18.04 -3.66 8.28
N LEU A 192 17.82 -4.98 8.34
CA LEU A 192 17.06 -5.64 9.40
C LEU A 192 17.97 -5.91 10.62
N GLU A 193 19.23 -6.28 10.38
CA GLU A 193 20.28 -6.47 11.40
C GLU A 193 20.58 -5.18 12.15
N ARG A 194 20.86 -4.05 11.45
CA ARG A 194 21.02 -2.74 12.12
C ARG A 194 19.79 -2.30 12.91
N GLN A 195 18.58 -2.60 12.42
CA GLN A 195 17.34 -2.32 13.17
C GLN A 195 17.16 -3.22 14.42
N LEU A 196 17.93 -4.29 14.55
CA LEU A 196 18.01 -5.16 15.73
C LEU A 196 19.23 -4.86 16.63
N GLU A 197 20.01 -3.84 16.30
CA GLU A 197 21.20 -3.39 17.05
C GLU A 197 21.09 -1.94 17.55
N SER A 198 20.16 -1.15 16.99
CA SER A 198 19.86 0.21 17.43
C SER A 198 19.54 0.27 18.93
N PRO A 199 20.30 1.02 19.75
CA PRO A 199 20.02 1.16 21.19
C PRO A 199 18.77 2.02 21.44
N ASP A 200 18.47 2.94 20.53
CA ASP A 200 17.24 3.71 20.48
C ASP A 200 16.10 2.83 19.94
N ASP A 201 15.70 1.85 20.75
CA ASP A 201 14.65 0.90 20.41
C ASP A 201 13.27 1.37 20.95
N PRO A 202 12.37 1.91 20.10
CA PRO A 202 11.00 2.19 20.51
C PRO A 202 10.23 0.93 20.89
N LEU A 203 10.67 -0.28 20.49
CA LEU A 203 10.06 -1.54 20.94
C LEU A 203 10.41 -1.82 22.40
N GLY A 204 11.63 -1.52 22.86
CA GLY A 204 12.01 -1.50 24.26
C GLY A 204 11.16 -0.54 25.12
N GLY A 205 10.75 0.60 24.54
CA GLY A 205 9.79 1.53 25.17
C GLY A 205 8.33 1.06 25.14
N ILE A 206 7.93 0.32 24.10
CA ILE A 206 6.57 -0.19 23.88
C ILE A 206 6.33 -1.55 24.57
N LEU A 207 7.38 -2.29 24.96
CA LEU A 207 7.31 -3.51 25.78
C LEU A 207 6.95 -3.22 27.26
N ARG A 208 5.96 -2.37 27.50
CA ARG A 208 5.36 -2.21 28.83
C ARG A 208 4.54 -3.46 29.18
N PRO A 209 4.62 -4.00 30.41
CA PRO A 209 3.88 -5.21 30.82
C PRO A 209 2.34 -5.20 30.67
N LYS A 210 1.73 -4.07 30.28
CA LYS A 210 0.28 -3.96 30.04
C LYS A 210 -0.13 -4.23 28.59
N ASP A 211 0.76 -4.11 27.63
CA ASP A 211 0.45 -4.31 26.21
C ASP A 211 0.49 -5.80 25.80
N PHE A 212 1.08 -6.65 26.63
CA PHE A 212 1.04 -8.12 26.55
C PHE A 212 -0.39 -8.69 26.55
N PHE A 213 -1.39 -7.95 27.06
CA PHE A 213 -2.80 -8.36 27.01
C PHE A 213 -3.45 -8.18 25.63
N ASN A 214 -2.81 -7.46 24.70
CA ASN A 214 -3.27 -7.24 23.33
C ASN A 214 -2.13 -7.48 22.32
N PHE A 215 -1.64 -8.73 22.23
CA PHE A 215 -0.66 -9.14 21.21
C PHE A 215 -1.05 -8.62 19.80
N PRO A 216 -0.27 -7.70 19.20
CA PRO A 216 -0.57 -7.18 17.88
C PRO A 216 -0.43 -8.30 16.85
N SER A 217 -1.42 -8.43 15.96
CA SER A 217 -1.53 -9.57 15.03
C SER A 217 -0.39 -9.69 13.98
N THR A 218 0.54 -8.71 14.00
CA THR A 218 1.81 -8.70 13.27
C THR A 218 2.85 -7.81 13.99
N SER A 219 4.04 -8.36 14.26
CA SER A 219 5.20 -7.64 14.85
C SER A 219 5.58 -6.38 14.07
N PRO A 220 5.91 -5.24 14.72
CA PRO A 220 6.41 -4.03 14.07
C PRO A 220 7.68 -4.26 13.24
N LEU A 221 8.57 -5.16 13.69
CA LEU A 221 9.79 -5.54 12.98
C LEU A 221 9.47 -6.12 11.59
N TYR A 222 8.45 -7.01 11.53
CA TYR A 222 7.97 -7.52 10.25
C TYR A 222 7.32 -6.44 9.36
N LYS A 223 6.62 -5.46 9.96
CA LYS A 223 6.09 -4.31 9.19
C LYS A 223 7.21 -3.48 8.57
N SER A 224 8.33 -3.28 9.28
CA SER A 224 9.53 -2.65 8.73
C SER A 224 10.10 -3.47 7.58
N PHE A 225 10.40 -4.76 7.79
CA PHE A 225 10.91 -5.67 6.76
C PHE A 225 10.04 -5.67 5.49
N LEU A 226 8.71 -5.79 5.64
CA LEU A 226 7.77 -5.78 4.52
C LEU A 226 7.78 -4.45 3.77
N ARG A 227 7.80 -3.31 4.50
CA ARG A 227 7.90 -1.98 3.88
C ARG A 227 9.21 -1.80 3.12
N GLN A 228 10.33 -2.29 3.67
CA GLN A 228 11.65 -2.25 3.03
C GLN A 228 11.69 -3.10 1.75
N LEU A 229 11.28 -4.37 1.82
CA LEU A 229 11.18 -5.27 0.66
C LEU A 229 10.35 -4.68 -0.48
N LEU A 230 9.24 -4.02 -0.16
CA LEU A 230 8.37 -3.35 -1.13
C LEU A 230 8.94 -2.00 -1.62
N SER A 231 9.92 -1.43 -0.92
CA SER A 231 10.62 -0.19 -1.28
C SER A 231 11.79 -0.43 -2.24
N VAL A 232 12.45 -1.60 -2.20
CA VAL A 232 13.58 -2.02 -3.06
C VAL A 232 13.36 -1.81 -4.57
N ALA A 233 12.12 -1.89 -5.06
CA ALA A 233 11.83 -1.90 -6.49
C ALA A 233 12.27 -0.62 -7.23
N SER A 234 13.34 -0.71 -8.02
CA SER A 234 13.76 0.34 -8.95
C SER A 234 12.78 0.46 -10.14
N PRO A 235 12.82 1.56 -10.91
CA PRO A 235 12.09 1.65 -12.18
C PRO A 235 12.52 0.54 -13.16
N THR A 236 11.56 -0.18 -13.75
CA THR A 236 11.81 -1.26 -14.72
C THR A 236 10.86 -1.19 -15.92
N PRO A 237 11.20 -1.82 -17.06
CA PRO A 237 10.30 -1.87 -18.22
C PRO A 237 9.04 -2.75 -18.00
N HIS A 238 9.07 -3.73 -17.09
CA HIS A 238 8.02 -4.77 -16.99
C HIS A 238 6.84 -4.41 -16.08
N GLU A 239 6.93 -3.33 -15.30
CA GLU A 239 5.83 -2.80 -14.49
C GLU A 239 5.91 -1.27 -14.40
N THR A 240 4.76 -0.60 -14.39
CA THR A 240 4.70 0.86 -14.55
C THR A 240 4.43 1.63 -13.25
N PHE A 241 4.34 0.92 -12.11
CA PHE A 241 4.17 1.52 -10.79
C PHE A 241 5.25 2.53 -10.40
N ARG A 242 6.50 2.26 -10.83
CA ARG A 242 7.65 3.14 -10.62
C ARG A 242 7.92 4.08 -11.82
N HIS A 243 6.98 4.18 -12.77
CA HIS A 243 7.02 5.19 -13.83
C HIS A 243 6.25 6.43 -13.37
N PRO A 244 6.69 7.67 -13.70
CA PRO A 244 5.96 8.86 -13.32
C PRO A 244 4.56 8.89 -13.94
N VAL A 245 3.53 9.05 -13.09
CA VAL A 245 2.17 9.41 -13.54
C VAL A 245 2.05 10.91 -13.77
N ALA A 246 2.85 11.68 -13.01
CA ALA A 246 2.94 13.12 -13.03
C ALA A 246 4.39 13.58 -12.76
N SER A 247 4.61 14.88 -12.95
CA SER A 247 5.84 15.59 -12.64
C SER A 247 5.51 16.97 -12.07
N VAL A 248 6.29 17.41 -11.08
CA VAL A 248 6.24 18.74 -10.48
C VAL A 248 7.47 19.50 -10.95
N ILE A 249 7.27 20.58 -11.71
CA ILE A 249 8.33 21.48 -12.18
C ILE A 249 8.30 22.74 -11.30
N VAL A 250 9.39 23.03 -10.60
CA VAL A 250 9.43 24.01 -9.51
C VAL A 250 10.42 25.13 -9.81
N ILE A 251 10.02 26.38 -9.58
CA ILE A 251 10.89 27.57 -9.59
C ILE A 251 10.64 28.42 -8.34
N SER A 252 11.64 29.20 -7.95
CA SER A 252 11.47 30.26 -6.94
C SER A 252 10.95 31.55 -7.59
N SER A 253 10.27 32.38 -6.79
CA SER A 253 9.99 33.80 -7.10
C SER A 253 11.27 34.63 -7.28
N ARG A 254 12.39 34.16 -6.72
CA ARG A 254 13.74 34.73 -6.85
C ARG A 254 14.39 34.45 -8.21
N ASN A 255 13.73 33.69 -9.10
CA ASN A 255 14.24 33.36 -10.43
C ASN A 255 14.18 34.58 -11.37
N THR A 256 15.31 34.96 -11.98
CA THR A 256 15.38 36.15 -12.87
C THR A 256 14.69 35.99 -14.22
N SER A 257 14.41 34.77 -14.66
CA SER A 257 13.87 34.46 -15.98
C SER A 257 12.85 33.30 -15.93
N PRO A 258 11.79 33.41 -15.10
CA PRO A 258 11.00 32.27 -14.65
C PRO A 258 10.30 31.52 -15.80
N LEU A 259 9.69 32.24 -16.74
CA LEU A 259 9.05 31.65 -17.92
C LEU A 259 10.05 31.01 -18.91
N GLU A 260 11.34 31.32 -18.83
CA GLU A 260 12.38 30.66 -19.61
C GLU A 260 12.92 29.44 -18.87
N THR A 261 13.22 29.57 -17.56
CA THR A 261 13.62 28.46 -16.68
C THR A 261 12.61 27.31 -16.73
N LEU A 262 11.31 27.61 -16.69
CA LEU A 262 10.24 26.61 -16.85
C LEU A 262 10.23 25.93 -18.22
N ARG A 263 10.58 26.64 -19.31
CA ARG A 263 10.70 26.06 -20.66
C ARG A 263 11.95 25.19 -20.80
N ARG A 264 13.06 25.58 -20.16
CA ARG A 264 14.29 24.78 -20.09
C ARG A 264 14.03 23.48 -19.32
N LEU A 265 13.54 23.56 -18.09
CA LEU A 265 13.16 22.38 -17.28
C LEU A 265 12.19 21.46 -18.03
N TYR A 266 11.16 22.00 -18.70
CA TYR A 266 10.26 21.21 -19.55
C TYR A 266 11.02 20.46 -20.66
N ALA A 267 11.92 21.15 -21.37
CA ALA A 267 12.73 20.56 -22.44
C ALA A 267 13.68 19.47 -21.88
N ASP A 268 14.26 19.70 -20.71
CA ASP A 268 15.17 18.75 -20.05
C ASP A 268 14.45 17.45 -19.69
N THR A 269 13.19 17.50 -19.23
CA THR A 269 12.35 16.30 -18.98
C THR A 269 12.07 15.45 -20.23
N SER A 270 12.32 16.02 -21.43
CA SER A 270 11.96 15.43 -22.72
C SER A 270 13.18 15.01 -23.55
N ASN A 271 14.22 15.86 -23.58
CA ASN A 271 15.34 15.81 -24.51
C ASN A 271 16.72 15.98 -23.85
N GLY A 272 16.80 16.36 -22.57
CA GLY A 272 18.05 16.62 -21.86
C GLY A 272 18.59 15.42 -21.08
N ASP A 273 19.62 15.64 -20.28
CA ASP A 273 20.30 14.58 -19.51
C ASP A 273 19.39 13.91 -18.45
N ARG A 274 18.28 14.56 -18.08
CA ARG A 274 17.23 14.05 -17.17
C ARG A 274 16.07 13.36 -17.91
N ARG A 275 16.27 12.95 -19.17
CA ARG A 275 15.29 12.21 -19.99
C ARG A 275 15.08 10.80 -19.44
N LEU A 276 13.82 10.40 -19.31
CA LEU A 276 13.42 9.06 -18.88
C LEU A 276 13.81 7.96 -19.90
N PRO A 277 14.09 6.73 -19.45
CA PRO A 277 14.41 5.59 -20.33
C PRO A 277 13.34 5.34 -21.40
N GLU A 278 13.73 4.78 -22.55
CA GLU A 278 12.85 4.67 -23.73
C GLU A 278 11.65 3.72 -23.57
N TRP A 279 11.66 2.89 -22.53
CA TRP A 279 10.52 2.05 -22.12
C TRP A 279 9.52 2.75 -21.17
N VAL A 280 9.82 3.98 -20.72
CA VAL A 280 8.86 4.83 -20.01
C VAL A 280 8.03 5.61 -21.02
N HIS A 281 6.70 5.61 -20.86
CA HIS A 281 5.82 6.40 -21.71
C HIS A 281 6.06 7.91 -21.50
N PRO A 282 6.45 8.68 -22.53
CA PRO A 282 6.88 10.08 -22.39
C PRO A 282 5.75 11.06 -22.06
N GLU A 283 4.50 10.61 -22.16
CA GLU A 283 3.32 11.36 -21.74
C GLU A 283 2.91 11.02 -20.30
N TYR A 284 3.07 12.00 -19.43
CA TYR A 284 2.66 12.05 -18.02
C TYR A 284 2.20 13.49 -17.70
N LEU A 285 1.46 13.67 -16.60
CA LEU A 285 0.98 14.99 -16.18
C LEU A 285 2.17 15.91 -15.85
N ARG A 286 2.07 17.19 -16.23
CA ARG A 286 3.02 18.24 -15.83
C ARG A 286 2.26 19.26 -14.99
N TYR A 287 2.78 19.53 -13.80
CA TYR A 287 2.22 20.45 -12.82
C TYR A 287 3.33 21.40 -12.37
N TYR A 288 3.03 22.69 -12.30
CA TYR A 288 4.02 23.74 -12.08
C TYR A 288 3.88 24.35 -10.69
N VAL A 289 4.98 24.65 -10.02
CA VAL A 289 4.96 25.28 -8.68
C VAL A 289 5.86 26.50 -8.70
N LEU A 290 5.31 27.64 -8.28
CA LEU A 290 6.09 28.80 -7.88
C LEU A 290 6.26 28.77 -6.37
N VAL A 291 7.50 28.76 -5.89
CA VAL A 291 7.84 28.88 -4.47
C VAL A 291 8.04 30.35 -4.13
N HIS A 292 7.18 30.87 -3.26
CA HIS A 292 7.27 32.21 -2.70
C HIS A 292 8.09 32.21 -1.41
N ASP A 293 9.14 33.04 -1.36
CA ASP A 293 9.96 33.29 -0.17
C ASP A 293 9.27 34.32 0.73
N GLU A 294 8.47 33.84 1.68
CA GLU A 294 7.61 34.63 2.55
C GLU A 294 8.38 35.63 3.43
N ASP A 295 9.67 35.38 3.69
CA ASP A 295 10.53 36.25 4.51
C ASP A 295 11.21 37.37 3.69
N ARG A 296 11.21 37.32 2.35
CA ARG A 296 12.09 38.16 1.51
C ARG A 296 11.45 38.77 0.25
N ASP A 297 10.46 38.13 -0.34
CA ASP A 297 9.91 38.52 -1.64
C ASP A 297 8.54 39.23 -1.53
N ASP A 298 8.14 39.96 -2.57
CA ASP A 298 6.82 40.59 -2.65
C ASP A 298 5.77 39.56 -3.13
N ILE A 299 4.77 39.27 -2.27
CA ILE A 299 3.65 38.37 -2.59
C ILE A 299 2.79 38.87 -3.76
N THR A 300 2.71 40.19 -4.00
CA THR A 300 1.96 40.79 -5.11
C THR A 300 2.65 40.58 -6.45
N GLU A 301 3.99 40.69 -6.51
CA GLU A 301 4.78 40.33 -7.70
C GLU A 301 4.79 38.83 -7.94
N SER A 302 4.93 38.03 -6.88
CA SER A 302 4.82 36.57 -6.93
C SER A 302 3.44 36.12 -7.45
N THR A 303 2.37 36.80 -7.05
CA THR A 303 1.00 36.57 -7.56
C THR A 303 0.86 36.97 -9.03
N LYS A 304 1.41 38.12 -9.45
CA LYS A 304 1.43 38.53 -10.87
C LYS A 304 2.18 37.52 -11.75
N LEU A 305 3.30 36.96 -11.27
CA LEU A 305 4.06 35.91 -11.96
C LEU A 305 3.29 34.60 -12.03
N TYR A 306 2.66 34.17 -10.93
CA TYR A 306 1.82 32.97 -10.87
C TYR A 306 0.63 33.06 -11.86
N ASP A 307 0.03 34.23 -12.00
CA ASP A 307 -1.03 34.49 -12.98
C ASP A 307 -0.51 34.46 -14.44
N GLN A 308 0.73 34.92 -14.68
CA GLN A 308 1.38 34.74 -15.98
C GLN A 308 1.69 33.27 -16.27
N MET A 309 2.11 32.48 -15.26
CA MET A 309 2.33 31.03 -15.40
C MET A 309 1.03 30.31 -15.80
N LYS A 310 -0.09 30.58 -15.11
CA LYS A 310 -1.41 30.02 -15.46
C LYS A 310 -1.80 30.29 -16.90
N ARG A 311 -1.55 31.51 -17.40
CA ARG A 311 -1.88 31.91 -18.79
C ARG A 311 -1.00 31.21 -19.84
N HIS A 312 0.22 30.81 -19.49
CA HIS A 312 1.15 30.12 -20.40
C HIS A 312 1.10 28.59 -20.32
N PHE A 313 0.87 28.03 -19.14
CA PHE A 313 1.03 26.60 -18.84
C PHE A 313 -0.27 25.90 -18.42
N GLY A 314 -1.36 26.65 -18.21
CA GLY A 314 -2.69 26.12 -17.86
C GLY A 314 -2.95 26.02 -16.36
N LEU A 315 -4.01 25.29 -16.00
CA LEU A 315 -4.56 25.27 -14.64
C LEU A 315 -3.78 24.39 -13.64
N HIS A 316 -2.87 23.54 -14.12
CA HIS A 316 -2.02 22.69 -13.27
C HIS A 316 -0.84 23.49 -12.69
N CYS A 317 -1.14 24.54 -11.91
CA CYS A 317 -0.14 25.44 -11.31
C CYS A 317 -0.48 25.78 -9.85
N HIS A 318 0.48 25.68 -8.93
CA HIS A 318 0.36 26.12 -7.52
C HIS A 318 1.30 27.28 -7.17
N LEU A 319 0.93 28.05 -6.15
CA LEU A 319 1.78 29.05 -5.49
C LEU A 319 2.05 28.57 -4.06
N LEU A 320 3.18 27.90 -3.87
CA LEU A 320 3.59 27.39 -2.57
C LEU A 320 4.34 28.49 -1.80
N ARG A 321 3.84 28.88 -0.63
CA ARG A 321 4.47 29.88 0.24
C ARG A 321 5.28 29.16 1.30
N LEU A 322 6.56 29.52 1.45
CA LEU A 322 7.48 28.98 2.44
C LEU A 322 8.29 30.14 3.05
N ARG A 323 8.56 30.09 4.35
CA ARG A 323 9.65 30.90 4.93
C ARG A 323 11.00 30.48 4.31
N SER A 324 12.01 31.33 4.24
CA SER A 324 13.39 30.94 3.87
C SER A 324 14.32 30.81 5.07
N ASN A 325 13.91 31.26 6.26
CA ASN A 325 14.62 30.99 7.48
C ASN A 325 14.59 29.48 7.82
N GLN A 326 15.67 29.03 8.49
CA GLN A 326 15.72 27.72 9.14
C GLN A 326 14.87 27.77 10.41
N CYS A 327 14.05 26.74 10.64
CA CYS A 327 13.27 26.61 11.88
C CYS A 327 14.11 25.87 12.93
N ILE A 328 14.07 26.34 14.17
CA ILE A 328 14.75 25.75 15.33
C ILE A 328 13.74 25.37 16.43
N VAL A 329 14.13 24.45 17.31
CA VAL A 329 13.26 23.88 18.36
C VAL A 329 12.72 24.93 19.34
N THR A 330 13.34 26.11 19.40
CA THR A 330 12.93 27.25 20.24
C THR A 330 11.99 28.25 19.56
N ASP A 331 11.62 28.05 18.29
CA ASP A 331 10.61 28.89 17.63
C ASP A 331 9.19 28.46 18.06
N ASP A 332 8.32 29.42 18.38
CA ASP A 332 6.94 29.16 18.86
C ASP A 332 6.09 28.32 17.88
N ASP A 333 6.30 28.49 16.56
CA ASP A 333 5.60 27.75 15.49
C ASP A 333 6.36 26.49 15.02
N SER A 334 7.35 26.00 15.78
CA SER A 334 8.21 24.88 15.35
C SER A 334 7.52 23.52 15.42
N CYS A 335 7.80 22.68 14.42
CA CYS A 335 7.42 21.27 14.44
C CYS A 335 8.47 20.41 13.72
N GLN A 336 8.69 19.20 14.23
CA GLN A 336 9.61 18.22 13.64
C GLN A 336 9.14 17.85 12.23
N ALA A 337 10.06 17.81 11.25
CA ALA A 337 9.71 17.37 9.90
C ALA A 337 9.29 15.89 9.93
N PRO A 338 8.18 15.49 9.27
CA PRO A 338 7.74 14.09 9.32
C PRO A 338 8.76 13.17 8.65
N GLU A 339 9.04 12.02 9.25
CA GLU A 339 9.89 11.00 8.63
C GLU A 339 9.28 10.45 7.32
N CYS A 340 10.14 9.96 6.44
CA CYS A 340 9.73 9.14 5.30
C CYS A 340 9.74 7.66 5.73
N GLU A 341 8.58 7.01 5.81
CA GLU A 341 8.54 5.58 6.14
C GLU A 341 9.18 4.74 4.99
N TRP A 342 9.00 5.20 3.74
CA TRP A 342 9.29 4.44 2.52
C TRP A 342 10.65 4.79 1.91
N LEU A 343 11.68 4.52 2.71
CA LEU A 343 13.07 4.38 2.27
C LEU A 343 13.30 2.97 1.74
N SER A 344 14.07 2.86 0.65
CA SER A 344 14.71 1.59 0.27
C SER A 344 15.81 1.20 1.27
N PRO A 345 16.25 -0.07 1.33
CA PRO A 345 17.33 -0.48 2.22
C PRO A 345 18.60 0.38 2.05
N ALA A 346 19.08 0.58 0.82
CA ALA A 346 20.26 1.40 0.55
C ALA A 346 20.15 2.86 1.06
N GLU A 347 18.98 3.48 0.99
CA GLU A 347 18.73 4.81 1.56
C GLU A 347 18.75 4.79 3.09
N ARG A 348 18.18 3.75 3.72
CA ARG A 348 18.23 3.59 5.18
C ARG A 348 19.65 3.34 5.69
N LEU A 349 20.44 2.56 4.97
CA LEU A 349 21.83 2.27 5.33
C LEU A 349 22.77 3.48 5.14
N SER A 350 22.49 4.37 4.19
CA SER A 350 23.29 5.58 3.95
C SER A 350 22.84 6.81 4.74
N GLY A 351 21.58 6.87 5.17
CA GLY A 351 21.00 8.03 5.85
C GLY A 351 21.44 8.25 7.31
N GLN A 352 21.90 7.21 8.01
CA GLN A 352 22.20 7.25 9.45
C GLN A 352 23.69 7.49 9.77
N SER A 353 24.35 8.42 9.06
CA SER A 353 25.78 8.71 9.25
C SER A 353 26.02 9.88 10.21
N GLU A 354 26.53 9.56 11.41
CA GLU A 354 27.11 10.45 12.43
C GLU A 354 26.22 11.59 12.98
N PRO A 355 25.65 11.46 14.21
CA PRO A 355 25.12 12.59 14.97
C PRO A 355 26.28 13.44 15.54
N LEU A 356 26.99 14.13 14.64
CA LEU A 356 28.22 14.85 14.94
C LEU A 356 27.93 16.23 15.58
N VAL A 357 27.63 16.18 16.88
CA VAL A 357 27.43 17.31 17.83
C VAL A 357 26.12 18.10 17.65
N ASP A 358 25.07 17.67 18.35
CA ASP A 358 24.74 18.23 19.66
C ASP A 358 23.88 17.23 20.47
N LEU A 359 23.78 17.39 21.80
CA LEU A 359 22.83 16.61 22.60
C LEU A 359 21.41 17.20 22.51
N ASP A 360 20.41 16.38 22.80
CA ASP A 360 18.97 16.74 22.88
C ASP A 360 18.28 17.11 21.54
N THR A 361 18.71 16.57 20.39
CA THR A 361 17.93 16.64 19.13
C THR A 361 18.04 15.35 18.31
N ASP A 362 16.91 14.79 17.87
CA ASP A 362 16.78 13.50 17.14
C ASP A 362 17.39 13.48 15.71
N GLY A 363 18.30 14.39 15.36
CA GLY A 363 18.90 14.53 14.02
C GLY A 363 17.95 14.99 12.90
N LEU A 364 16.63 14.95 13.11
CA LEU A 364 15.62 15.39 12.15
C LEU A 364 15.53 16.93 12.05
N PRO A 365 15.39 17.51 10.85
CA PRO A 365 15.19 18.95 10.68
C PRO A 365 13.81 19.38 11.18
N TYR A 366 13.71 20.62 11.63
CA TYR A 366 12.45 21.26 12.02
C TYR A 366 11.92 22.14 10.89
N LEU A 367 10.60 22.30 10.85
CA LEU A 367 9.86 23.16 9.93
C LEU A 367 8.87 24.03 10.70
N PHE A 368 8.43 25.14 10.12
CA PHE A 368 7.36 25.93 10.69
C PHE A 368 6.00 25.31 10.37
N GLU A 369 5.03 25.40 11.29
CA GLU A 369 3.67 24.89 11.03
C GLU A 369 3.03 25.55 9.79
N SER A 370 3.38 26.80 9.47
CA SER A 370 3.02 27.49 8.24
C SER A 370 3.45 26.74 6.98
N ASP A 371 4.73 26.34 6.92
CA ASP A 371 5.34 25.64 5.79
C ASP A 371 4.75 24.22 5.67
N VAL A 372 4.64 23.53 6.81
CA VAL A 372 4.01 22.20 6.91
C VAL A 372 2.56 22.23 6.42
N THR A 373 1.80 23.26 6.75
CA THR A 373 0.42 23.45 6.31
C THR A 373 0.34 23.78 4.82
N ALA A 374 1.23 24.64 4.32
CA ALA A 374 1.31 24.99 2.90
C ALA A 374 1.67 23.78 2.03
N ILE A 375 2.65 22.96 2.43
CA ILE A 375 3.03 21.73 1.72
C ILE A 375 1.89 20.71 1.77
N LYS A 376 1.23 20.52 2.93
CA LYS A 376 0.03 19.66 3.07
C LYS A 376 -1.10 20.09 2.13
N ALA A 377 -1.34 21.39 1.99
CA ALA A 377 -2.34 21.94 1.06
C ALA A 377 -1.97 21.71 -0.41
N PHE A 378 -0.72 22.01 -0.79
CA PHE A 378 -0.17 21.77 -2.13
C PHE A 378 -0.30 20.30 -2.55
N VAL A 379 0.16 19.35 -1.72
CA VAL A 379 0.11 17.92 -2.05
C VAL A 379 -1.34 17.44 -2.18
N ARG A 380 -2.27 17.92 -1.33
CA ARG A 380 -3.70 17.62 -1.47
C ARG A 380 -4.28 18.16 -2.77
N GLU A 381 -3.95 19.39 -3.17
CA GLU A 381 -4.41 19.98 -4.42
C GLU A 381 -3.90 19.21 -5.64
N LEU A 382 -2.58 18.99 -5.71
CA LEU A 382 -1.90 18.21 -6.74
C LEU A 382 -2.57 16.84 -6.93
N VAL A 383 -2.75 16.08 -5.85
CA VAL A 383 -3.27 14.71 -5.94
C VAL A 383 -4.77 14.71 -6.26
N ALA A 384 -5.59 15.44 -5.49
CA ALA A 384 -7.05 15.38 -5.62
C ALA A 384 -7.59 16.06 -6.89
N GLN A 385 -6.96 17.15 -7.35
CA GLN A 385 -7.46 17.94 -8.47
C GLN A 385 -6.76 17.64 -9.80
N SER A 386 -5.52 17.11 -9.77
CA SER A 386 -4.74 16.88 -11.00
C SER A 386 -4.33 15.41 -11.21
N VAL A 387 -3.65 14.76 -10.25
CA VAL A 387 -3.15 13.38 -10.45
C VAL A 387 -4.29 12.37 -10.59
N ILE A 388 -5.25 12.33 -9.66
CA ILE A 388 -6.36 11.38 -9.71
C ILE A 388 -7.22 11.57 -10.98
N PRO A 389 -7.71 12.79 -11.33
CA PRO A 389 -8.49 12.99 -12.55
C PRO A 389 -7.72 12.68 -13.84
N TYR A 390 -6.40 12.93 -13.88
CA TYR A 390 -5.55 12.54 -15.01
C TYR A 390 -5.49 11.02 -15.17
N MET A 391 -5.30 10.28 -14.07
CA MET A 391 -5.24 8.82 -14.09
C MET A 391 -6.60 8.20 -14.43
N GLU A 392 -7.71 8.71 -13.86
CA GLU A 392 -9.07 8.30 -14.23
C GLU A 392 -9.31 8.45 -15.74
N SER A 393 -9.02 9.64 -16.28
CA SER A 393 -9.17 9.95 -17.71
C SER A 393 -8.36 9.00 -18.61
N ARG A 394 -7.09 8.74 -18.26
CA ARG A 394 -6.23 7.81 -19.02
C ARG A 394 -6.75 6.38 -18.99
N VAL A 395 -7.26 5.91 -17.84
CA VAL A 395 -7.85 4.57 -17.74
C VAL A 395 -9.10 4.44 -18.61
N THR A 396 -9.99 5.44 -18.62
CA THR A 396 -11.15 5.45 -19.55
C THR A 396 -10.69 5.41 -21.01
N ILE A 397 -9.77 6.29 -21.41
CA ILE A 397 -9.28 6.40 -22.78
C ILE A 397 -8.64 5.09 -23.26
N TRP A 398 -7.75 4.48 -22.48
CA TRP A 398 -7.08 3.24 -22.86
C TRP A 398 -8.03 2.03 -22.82
N ASN A 399 -9.01 2.02 -21.91
CA ASN A 399 -10.02 0.96 -21.88
C ASN A 399 -10.86 0.97 -23.15
N ASP A 400 -11.32 2.14 -23.58
CA ASP A 400 -12.21 2.28 -24.73
C ASP A 400 -11.45 2.13 -26.06
N GLN A 401 -10.21 2.60 -26.15
CA GLN A 401 -9.40 2.52 -27.37
C GLN A 401 -8.70 1.17 -27.58
N VAL A 402 -8.26 0.50 -26.51
CA VAL A 402 -7.39 -0.69 -26.61
C VAL A 402 -8.06 -1.93 -25.99
N ALA A 403 -8.51 -1.84 -24.74
CA ALA A 403 -8.97 -3.02 -24.01
C ALA A 403 -10.33 -3.55 -24.52
N SER A 404 -11.26 -2.66 -24.87
CA SER A 404 -12.56 -2.97 -25.48
C SER A 404 -12.41 -3.85 -26.72
N ARG A 405 -11.47 -3.48 -27.62
CA ARG A 405 -11.19 -4.14 -28.89
C ARG A 405 -10.66 -5.57 -28.69
N ARG A 406 -9.80 -5.78 -27.67
CA ARG A 406 -9.28 -7.11 -27.31
C ARG A 406 -10.28 -7.98 -26.55
N ARG A 407 -11.13 -7.39 -25.69
CA ARG A 407 -12.18 -8.10 -24.94
C ARG A 407 -13.37 -8.52 -25.83
N GLY A 408 -13.64 -7.77 -26.89
CA GLY A 408 -14.69 -8.07 -27.87
C GLY A 408 -14.44 -9.36 -28.67
N ILE A 409 -15.51 -9.87 -29.29
CA ILE A 409 -15.53 -11.15 -30.03
C ILE A 409 -14.41 -11.19 -31.09
N SER A 410 -14.20 -10.11 -31.84
CA SER A 410 -13.16 -10.02 -32.88
C SER A 410 -11.73 -10.13 -32.30
N GLY A 411 -11.45 -9.48 -31.16
CA GLY A 411 -10.13 -9.49 -30.54
C GLY A 411 -9.67 -10.87 -30.08
N ARG A 412 -10.59 -11.66 -29.51
CA ARG A 412 -10.33 -13.06 -29.11
C ARG A 412 -9.92 -13.96 -30.28
N PHE A 413 -10.47 -13.73 -31.47
CA PHE A 413 -10.05 -14.45 -32.67
C PHE A 413 -8.76 -13.88 -33.28
N MET A 414 -8.44 -12.59 -33.12
CA MET A 414 -7.24 -11.97 -33.71
C MET A 414 -5.93 -12.36 -33.00
N SER A 415 -5.94 -12.62 -31.69
CA SER A 415 -4.83 -13.31 -31.00
C SER A 415 -4.73 -14.80 -31.38
N MET A 416 -5.79 -15.35 -31.99
CA MET A 416 -5.89 -16.78 -32.37
C MET A 416 -5.63 -17.06 -33.86
N SER A 417 -5.69 -16.05 -34.73
CA SER A 417 -5.33 -16.16 -36.15
C SER A 417 -3.82 -16.02 -36.39
N ARG A 418 -3.10 -15.19 -35.60
CA ARG A 418 -1.63 -15.09 -35.63
C ARG A 418 -0.89 -16.42 -35.44
N ARG A 419 -1.55 -17.42 -34.83
CA ARG A 419 -1.01 -18.78 -34.59
C ARG A 419 -1.42 -19.84 -35.63
N TRP A 420 -2.17 -19.46 -36.67
CA TRP A 420 -2.53 -20.33 -37.81
C TRP A 420 -2.12 -19.77 -39.18
N ALA A 421 -1.85 -18.46 -39.30
CA ALA A 421 -1.35 -17.82 -40.54
C ALA A 421 0.12 -18.17 -40.90
N GLY A 422 0.63 -19.32 -40.43
CA GLY A 422 1.98 -19.82 -40.75
C GLY A 422 2.11 -20.52 -42.11
N PHE A 423 0.99 -20.74 -42.82
CA PHE A 423 0.96 -21.40 -44.12
C PHE A 423 0.10 -20.59 -45.11
N GLY A 424 0.74 -19.84 -46.02
CA GLY A 424 0.10 -19.36 -47.26
C GLY A 424 0.20 -17.85 -47.58
N SER A 425 1.05 -17.53 -48.57
CA SER A 425 1.00 -16.35 -49.47
C SER A 425 1.36 -14.94 -48.97
N SER A 426 2.54 -14.47 -49.42
CA SER A 426 2.79 -13.26 -50.25
C SER A 426 1.79 -12.06 -50.22
N SER A 427 2.19 -10.78 -50.26
CA SER A 427 3.51 -10.13 -50.50
C SER A 427 3.53 -8.66 -50.02
N ARG A 428 4.65 -8.18 -49.45
CA ARG A 428 5.59 -7.25 -50.15
C ARG A 428 6.77 -6.73 -49.29
N SER A 429 7.99 -6.90 -49.83
CA SER A 429 9.21 -6.08 -49.64
C SER A 429 9.59 -5.55 -48.24
N SER A 430 10.48 -6.27 -47.56
CA SER A 430 11.85 -5.79 -47.26
C SER A 430 12.74 -7.00 -46.92
N LEU A 431 14.01 -7.00 -47.34
CA LEU A 431 14.94 -8.12 -47.13
C LEU A 431 16.20 -7.62 -46.42
N ILE A 432 16.55 -8.22 -45.27
CA ILE A 432 17.89 -8.29 -44.65
C ILE A 432 17.80 -9.19 -43.41
N GLY A 433 18.86 -9.98 -43.15
CA GLY A 433 19.26 -10.42 -41.80
C GLY A 433 18.39 -11.45 -41.06
N SER A 434 18.81 -12.70 -41.04
CA SER A 434 18.16 -13.81 -40.30
C SER A 434 18.10 -13.61 -38.78
N SER A 435 16.90 -13.73 -38.20
CA SER A 435 16.68 -14.34 -36.87
C SER A 435 15.29 -14.99 -36.79
N GLY A 436 15.15 -16.01 -35.95
CA GLY A 436 14.01 -16.95 -35.99
C GLY A 436 12.76 -16.48 -35.26
N GLY A 437 11.75 -16.06 -36.03
CA GLY A 437 10.32 -16.26 -35.72
C GLY A 437 9.84 -15.92 -34.31
N THR A 438 9.68 -14.63 -34.00
CA THR A 438 8.76 -14.15 -32.95
C THR A 438 7.77 -13.16 -33.57
N SER A 439 6.46 -13.44 -33.45
CA SER A 439 5.38 -12.65 -34.06
C SER A 439 4.76 -11.64 -33.09
N GLY A 440 5.61 -11.14 -32.18
CA GLY A 440 5.27 -10.30 -31.03
C GLY A 440 5.65 -8.83 -31.20
N ASN A 441 5.24 -8.01 -30.24
CA ASN A 441 5.64 -6.59 -30.14
C ASN A 441 6.81 -6.37 -29.17
N TYR A 442 7.37 -7.45 -28.61
CA TYR A 442 8.47 -7.44 -27.66
C TYR A 442 9.82 -7.32 -28.37
N ASP A 443 10.62 -6.33 -27.98
CA ASP A 443 12.00 -6.23 -28.46
C ASP A 443 12.91 -7.16 -27.64
N LEU A 444 13.27 -8.30 -28.23
CA LEU A 444 14.20 -9.27 -27.64
C LEU A 444 15.64 -8.74 -27.49
N THR A 445 16.02 -7.70 -28.21
CA THR A 445 17.39 -7.13 -28.18
C THR A 445 17.53 -6.06 -27.11
N HIS A 446 16.49 -5.25 -26.88
CA HIS A 446 16.45 -4.22 -25.84
C HIS A 446 15.73 -4.66 -24.55
N GLY A 447 14.99 -5.78 -24.57
CA GLY A 447 14.33 -6.36 -23.39
C GLY A 447 13.02 -5.68 -22.98
N PHE A 448 12.35 -4.95 -23.88
CA PHE A 448 11.12 -4.22 -23.55
C PHE A 448 10.08 -4.14 -24.68
N TYR A 449 8.82 -3.87 -24.32
CA TYR A 449 7.80 -3.41 -25.26
C TYR A 449 7.89 -1.88 -25.40
N LYS A 450 7.83 -1.35 -26.62
CA LYS A 450 7.81 0.11 -26.83
C LYS A 450 6.54 0.73 -26.22
N PRO A 451 6.58 1.93 -25.62
CA PRO A 451 5.48 2.41 -24.78
C PRO A 451 4.13 2.60 -25.50
N ASP A 452 4.15 2.76 -26.82
CA ASP A 452 3.00 2.96 -27.69
C ASP A 452 2.27 1.66 -28.08
N VAL A 453 2.91 0.50 -27.94
CA VAL A 453 2.31 -0.77 -28.38
C VAL A 453 1.18 -1.20 -27.43
N PRO A 454 0.10 -1.83 -27.93
CA PRO A 454 -1.07 -2.18 -27.11
C PRO A 454 -0.74 -2.99 -25.84
N GLU A 455 0.26 -3.87 -25.91
CA GLU A 455 0.74 -4.69 -24.80
C GLU A 455 1.36 -3.85 -23.65
N ALA A 456 2.03 -2.73 -23.96
CA ALA A 456 2.56 -1.79 -22.98
C ALA A 456 1.47 -0.86 -22.44
N VAL A 457 0.62 -0.33 -23.33
CA VAL A 457 -0.52 0.54 -22.96
C VAL A 457 -1.50 -0.19 -22.01
N LEU A 458 -1.77 -1.48 -22.25
CA LEU A 458 -2.62 -2.28 -21.37
C LEU A 458 -1.98 -2.56 -20.00
N ARG A 459 -0.64 -2.72 -19.92
CA ARG A 459 0.06 -2.82 -18.63
C ARG A 459 -0.05 -1.52 -17.85
N LYS A 460 0.24 -0.38 -18.50
CA LYS A 460 0.10 0.95 -17.87
C LYS A 460 -1.34 1.22 -17.42
N MET A 461 -2.34 0.83 -18.21
CA MET A 461 -3.75 0.92 -17.82
C MET A 461 -4.11 0.03 -16.62
N ALA A 462 -3.59 -1.21 -16.56
CA ALA A 462 -3.85 -2.13 -15.47
C ALA A 462 -3.21 -1.68 -14.14
N ASP A 463 -1.99 -1.16 -14.22
CA ASP A 463 -1.25 -0.59 -13.09
C ASP A 463 -1.89 0.74 -12.63
N TYR A 464 -2.38 1.58 -13.54
CA TYR A 464 -3.18 2.77 -13.20
C TYR A 464 -4.50 2.38 -12.51
N ALA A 465 -5.20 1.36 -13.00
CA ALA A 465 -6.42 0.86 -12.35
C ALA A 465 -6.13 0.30 -10.94
N PHE A 466 -4.96 -0.32 -10.75
CA PHE A 466 -4.48 -0.76 -9.42
C PHE A 466 -4.22 0.44 -8.50
N MET A 467 -3.52 1.47 -8.98
CA MET A 467 -3.26 2.72 -8.28
C MET A 467 -4.55 3.48 -7.91
N LEU A 468 -5.60 3.39 -8.74
CA LEU A 468 -6.94 3.93 -8.48
C LEU A 468 -7.82 2.98 -7.63
N ARG A 469 -7.26 1.85 -7.16
CA ARG A 469 -7.92 0.83 -6.33
C ARG A 469 -9.11 0.12 -7.02
N ASP A 470 -9.20 0.18 -8.35
CA ASP A 470 -10.07 -0.69 -9.16
C ASP A 470 -9.38 -2.04 -9.43
N TRP A 471 -9.36 -2.85 -8.37
CA TRP A 471 -8.84 -4.22 -8.38
C TRP A 471 -9.52 -5.11 -9.43
N LYS A 472 -10.74 -4.77 -9.88
CA LYS A 472 -11.53 -5.57 -10.82
C LYS A 472 -11.10 -5.30 -12.25
N LEU A 473 -11.02 -4.03 -12.65
CA LEU A 473 -10.48 -3.67 -13.97
C LEU A 473 -9.02 -4.12 -14.08
N SER A 474 -8.21 -3.86 -13.05
CA SER A 474 -6.79 -4.23 -13.02
C SER A 474 -6.58 -5.74 -13.24
N ALA A 475 -7.19 -6.61 -12.41
CA ALA A 475 -7.14 -8.07 -12.60
C ALA A 475 -7.60 -8.52 -13.99
N SER A 476 -8.73 -7.98 -14.48
CA SER A 476 -9.27 -8.32 -15.80
C SER A 476 -8.45 -7.79 -16.99
N THR A 477 -7.44 -6.96 -16.74
CA THR A 477 -6.50 -6.46 -17.75
C THR A 477 -5.20 -7.25 -17.71
N TYR A 478 -4.71 -7.63 -16.53
CA TYR A 478 -3.59 -8.56 -16.41
C TYR A 478 -3.92 -9.95 -16.98
N GLU A 479 -5.11 -10.49 -16.69
CA GLU A 479 -5.62 -11.74 -17.28
C GLU A 479 -5.52 -11.76 -18.83
N LEU A 480 -5.79 -10.62 -19.47
CA LEU A 480 -5.74 -10.46 -20.92
C LEU A 480 -4.31 -10.51 -21.49
N LEU A 481 -3.32 -10.08 -20.70
CA LEU A 481 -1.92 -9.91 -21.14
C LEU A 481 -1.06 -11.17 -20.97
N ARG A 482 -1.41 -12.10 -20.06
CA ARG A 482 -0.62 -13.32 -19.77
C ARG A 482 -0.22 -14.08 -21.02
N SER A 483 -1.18 -14.38 -21.90
CA SER A 483 -0.93 -15.16 -23.10
C SER A 483 -0.06 -14.43 -24.11
N ASP A 484 -0.19 -13.11 -24.22
CA ASP A 484 0.63 -12.33 -25.15
C ASP A 484 2.10 -12.32 -24.68
N TYR A 485 2.35 -12.10 -23.37
CA TYR A 485 3.70 -12.18 -22.79
C TYR A 485 4.32 -13.59 -22.80
N ALA A 486 3.50 -14.64 -22.65
CA ALA A 486 3.95 -16.02 -22.79
C ALA A 486 4.38 -16.36 -24.22
N ASN A 487 3.58 -15.96 -25.22
CA ASN A 487 3.86 -16.18 -26.64
C ASN A 487 5.15 -15.45 -27.08
N ASP A 488 5.31 -14.21 -26.64
CA ASP A 488 6.47 -13.35 -26.95
C ASP A 488 7.72 -13.75 -26.15
N LYS A 489 7.62 -14.71 -25.21
CA LYS A 489 8.69 -15.17 -24.30
C LYS A 489 9.24 -14.04 -23.42
N ALA A 490 8.43 -13.03 -23.12
CA ALA A 490 8.78 -11.89 -22.28
C ALA A 490 8.71 -12.25 -20.79
N TRP A 491 9.58 -13.17 -20.34
CA TRP A 491 9.44 -13.87 -19.04
C TRP A 491 9.28 -12.96 -17.81
N LYS A 492 9.92 -11.78 -17.77
CA LYS A 492 9.77 -10.85 -16.65
C LYS A 492 8.41 -10.14 -16.65
N TYR A 493 7.88 -9.81 -17.82
CA TYR A 493 6.51 -9.32 -18.00
C TYR A 493 5.49 -10.42 -17.66
N HIS A 494 5.74 -11.67 -18.09
CA HIS A 494 4.94 -12.85 -17.78
C HIS A 494 4.85 -13.09 -16.25
N ALA A 495 5.97 -12.99 -15.54
CA ALA A 495 6.00 -13.09 -14.09
C ALA A 495 5.16 -11.98 -13.41
N GLY A 496 5.44 -10.71 -13.76
CA GLY A 496 4.81 -9.55 -13.13
C GLY A 496 3.33 -9.34 -13.48
N VAL A 497 2.83 -9.97 -14.54
CA VAL A 497 1.39 -10.00 -14.85
C VAL A 497 0.66 -11.12 -14.09
N HIS A 498 1.34 -12.23 -13.81
CA HIS A 498 0.81 -13.30 -12.95
C HIS A 498 0.76 -12.85 -11.48
N GLU A 499 1.85 -12.27 -10.95
CA GLU A 499 1.90 -11.67 -9.60
C GLU A 499 0.75 -10.66 -9.43
N MET A 500 0.73 -9.60 -10.23
CA MET A 500 -0.22 -8.51 -10.00
C MET A 500 -1.67 -8.90 -10.26
N CYS A 501 -1.94 -9.96 -11.05
CA CYS A 501 -3.29 -10.49 -11.16
C CYS A 501 -3.72 -11.34 -9.95
N ALA A 502 -2.81 -12.11 -9.35
CA ALA A 502 -3.07 -12.79 -8.09
C ALA A 502 -3.35 -11.77 -6.98
N VAL A 503 -2.46 -10.78 -6.84
CA VAL A 503 -2.57 -9.66 -5.89
C VAL A 503 -3.88 -8.90 -6.07
N SER A 504 -4.23 -8.48 -7.30
CA SER A 504 -5.50 -7.79 -7.58
C SER A 504 -6.73 -8.65 -7.25
N THR A 505 -6.66 -9.96 -7.50
CA THR A 505 -7.74 -10.90 -7.18
C THR A 505 -7.92 -11.05 -5.68
N LEU A 506 -6.80 -11.11 -4.92
CA LEU A 506 -6.79 -11.18 -3.47
C LEU A 506 -7.16 -9.83 -2.81
N LEU A 507 -6.90 -8.69 -3.45
CA LEU A 507 -7.31 -7.37 -2.96
C LEU A 507 -8.80 -7.08 -3.15
N ASN A 508 -9.44 -7.54 -4.24
CA ASN A 508 -10.84 -7.25 -4.58
C ASN A 508 -11.85 -7.80 -3.53
N PRO A 509 -12.48 -6.97 -2.68
CA PRO A 509 -13.29 -7.45 -1.56
C PRO A 509 -14.55 -8.22 -2.01
N LEU A 510 -15.15 -7.84 -3.15
CA LEU A 510 -16.32 -8.51 -3.72
C LEU A 510 -15.99 -9.88 -4.32
N SER A 511 -14.71 -10.19 -4.52
CA SER A 511 -14.25 -11.53 -4.85
C SER A 511 -14.07 -12.34 -3.56
N MET A 512 -15.13 -13.03 -3.13
CA MET A 512 -15.00 -14.17 -2.22
C MET A 512 -14.58 -15.40 -3.06
N PRO A 513 -13.34 -15.91 -2.93
CA PRO A 513 -12.88 -17.00 -3.77
C PRO A 513 -13.35 -18.34 -3.18
N GLY A 514 -14.36 -18.95 -3.80
CA GLY A 514 -14.61 -20.38 -3.62
C GLY A 514 -13.39 -21.20 -4.06
N LYS A 515 -13.22 -22.43 -3.55
CA LYS A 515 -11.96 -23.19 -3.63
C LYS A 515 -11.28 -23.16 -5.02
N ALA A 516 -12.00 -23.47 -6.09
CA ALA A 516 -11.49 -23.44 -7.46
C ALA A 516 -10.88 -22.10 -7.92
N LYS A 517 -11.29 -20.97 -7.31
CA LYS A 517 -10.71 -19.64 -7.55
C LYS A 517 -9.45 -19.39 -6.71
N LEU A 518 -9.31 -20.00 -5.54
CA LEU A 518 -8.03 -20.04 -4.82
C LEU A 518 -7.02 -20.94 -5.53
N ASP A 519 -7.47 -22.10 -6.04
CA ASP A 519 -6.61 -23.02 -6.79
C ASP A 519 -5.99 -22.32 -8.02
N GLY A 520 -6.77 -21.49 -8.73
CA GLY A 520 -6.28 -20.63 -9.82
C GLY A 520 -5.41 -19.44 -9.37
N VAL A 521 -5.54 -18.96 -8.12
CA VAL A 521 -4.65 -17.95 -7.55
C VAL A 521 -3.30 -18.57 -7.18
N ASP A 522 -3.29 -19.75 -6.55
CA ASP A 522 -2.06 -20.50 -6.28
C ASP A 522 -1.32 -20.84 -7.58
N GLN A 523 -2.02 -21.23 -8.65
CA GLN A 523 -1.39 -21.44 -9.97
C GLN A 523 -0.77 -20.15 -10.54
N MET A 524 -1.38 -18.97 -10.31
CA MET A 524 -0.75 -17.71 -10.71
C MET A 524 0.52 -17.42 -9.93
N ILE A 525 0.51 -17.62 -8.62
CA ILE A 525 1.66 -17.40 -7.72
C ILE A 525 2.81 -18.34 -8.08
N ASP A 526 2.51 -19.63 -8.31
CA ASP A 526 3.47 -20.64 -8.76
C ASP A 526 4.14 -20.23 -10.08
N THR A 527 3.32 -19.84 -11.08
CA THR A 527 3.80 -19.41 -12.39
C THR A 527 4.67 -18.15 -12.31
N ALA A 528 4.32 -17.19 -11.44
CA ALA A 528 5.11 -15.98 -11.21
C ALA A 528 6.45 -16.31 -10.53
N CYS A 529 6.42 -17.07 -9.44
CA CYS A 529 7.61 -17.51 -8.70
C CYS A 529 8.59 -18.28 -9.60
N TYR A 530 8.11 -19.31 -10.31
CA TYR A 530 8.91 -20.07 -11.27
C TYR A 530 9.45 -19.19 -12.41
N SER A 531 8.68 -18.23 -12.91
CA SER A 531 9.15 -17.29 -13.94
C SER A 531 10.25 -16.36 -13.40
N TYR A 532 10.11 -15.83 -12.18
CA TYR A 532 11.13 -14.98 -11.57
C TYR A 532 12.43 -15.74 -11.28
N LEU A 533 12.36 -16.89 -10.62
CA LEU A 533 13.54 -17.69 -10.27
C LEU A 533 14.19 -18.34 -11.50
N THR A 534 13.44 -19.18 -12.23
CA THR A 534 13.99 -20.08 -13.26
C THR A 534 14.14 -19.41 -14.64
N ARG A 535 13.44 -18.30 -14.89
CA ARG A 535 13.45 -17.64 -16.21
C ARG A 535 14.04 -16.22 -16.19
N CYS A 536 14.10 -15.56 -15.03
CA CYS A 536 14.61 -14.19 -14.89
C CYS A 536 15.81 -14.07 -13.91
N SER A 537 16.09 -15.09 -13.10
CA SER A 537 17.07 -15.04 -12.00
C SER A 537 16.85 -13.89 -11.01
N ASP A 538 15.59 -13.50 -10.81
CA ASP A 538 15.21 -12.34 -9.98
C ASP A 538 14.64 -12.81 -8.62
N ALA A 539 15.55 -13.07 -7.68
CA ALA A 539 15.21 -13.50 -6.32
C ALA A 539 14.38 -12.45 -5.57
N THR A 540 14.63 -11.16 -5.79
CA THR A 540 13.95 -10.04 -5.14
C THR A 540 12.47 -9.98 -5.48
N LEU A 541 12.13 -10.07 -6.77
CA LEU A 541 10.73 -10.08 -7.20
C LEU A 541 10.03 -11.41 -6.86
N ALA A 542 10.75 -12.53 -6.85
CA ALA A 542 10.21 -13.79 -6.31
C ALA A 542 9.83 -13.67 -4.82
N LEU A 543 10.71 -13.09 -3.98
CA LEU A 543 10.44 -12.87 -2.57
C LEU A 543 9.25 -11.91 -2.39
N ARG A 544 9.22 -10.78 -3.09
CA ARG A 544 8.08 -9.83 -3.09
C ARG A 544 6.77 -10.54 -3.43
N CYS A 545 6.73 -11.28 -4.53
CA CYS A 545 5.56 -12.01 -5.00
C CYS A 545 5.05 -13.00 -3.93
N LEU A 546 5.93 -13.80 -3.33
CA LEU A 546 5.56 -14.75 -2.26
C LEU A 546 5.09 -14.04 -0.98
N THR A 547 5.79 -12.99 -0.56
CA THR A 547 5.52 -12.25 0.69
C THR A 547 4.18 -11.50 0.63
N MET A 548 3.90 -10.81 -0.48
CA MET A 548 2.59 -10.19 -0.70
C MET A 548 1.47 -11.25 -0.78
N SER A 549 1.73 -12.37 -1.45
CA SER A 549 0.73 -13.42 -1.63
C SER A 549 0.38 -14.11 -0.33
N MET A 550 1.35 -14.43 0.54
CA MET A 550 1.08 -15.08 1.82
C MET A 550 0.26 -14.18 2.76
N GLU A 551 0.59 -12.88 2.86
CA GLU A 551 -0.16 -11.96 3.72
C GLU A 551 -1.58 -11.71 3.21
N LEU A 552 -1.76 -11.55 1.89
CA LEU A 552 -3.09 -11.39 1.29
C LEU A 552 -3.92 -12.68 1.31
N LEU A 553 -3.30 -13.87 1.31
CA LEU A 553 -3.99 -15.14 1.54
C LEU A 553 -4.36 -15.33 3.02
N LYS A 554 -3.49 -14.93 3.95
CA LYS A 554 -3.76 -14.89 5.40
C LYS A 554 -4.94 -13.96 5.70
N SER A 555 -4.96 -12.75 5.14
CA SER A 555 -6.03 -11.76 5.35
C SER A 555 -7.39 -12.19 4.79
N ARG A 556 -7.46 -13.25 3.96
CA ARG A 556 -8.72 -13.83 3.48
C ARG A 556 -9.23 -14.99 4.34
N GLY A 557 -8.38 -15.56 5.20
CA GLY A 557 -8.74 -16.67 6.07
C GLY A 557 -9.18 -17.94 5.35
N GLY A 558 -9.91 -18.79 6.07
CA GLY A 558 -10.50 -20.02 5.53
C GLY A 558 -9.46 -20.96 4.90
N SER A 559 -9.74 -21.45 3.69
CA SER A 559 -8.81 -22.29 2.93
C SER A 559 -7.55 -21.56 2.44
N GLY A 560 -7.54 -20.23 2.39
CA GLY A 560 -6.36 -19.45 2.01
C GLY A 560 -5.18 -19.61 2.98
N ILE A 561 -5.46 -19.94 4.24
CA ILE A 561 -4.44 -20.06 5.32
C ILE A 561 -3.41 -21.15 5.03
N GLU A 562 -3.83 -22.31 4.49
CA GLU A 562 -2.88 -23.40 4.16
C GLU A 562 -2.02 -23.06 2.95
N SER A 563 -2.52 -22.23 2.03
CA SER A 563 -1.73 -21.66 0.92
C SER A 563 -0.79 -20.55 1.36
N ALA A 564 -1.22 -19.66 2.26
CA ALA A 564 -0.37 -18.61 2.84
C ALA A 564 0.88 -19.21 3.50
N ALA A 565 0.68 -20.17 4.39
CA ALA A 565 1.78 -20.89 5.04
C ALA A 565 2.66 -21.65 4.05
N ARG A 566 2.09 -22.21 2.95
CA ARG A 566 2.86 -22.88 1.89
C ARG A 566 3.82 -21.91 1.20
N TRP A 567 3.34 -20.72 0.80
CA TRP A 567 4.17 -19.74 0.10
C TRP A 567 5.23 -19.12 1.02
N ALA A 568 4.94 -18.95 2.31
CA ALA A 568 5.94 -18.60 3.33
C ALA A 568 7.04 -19.67 3.47
N MET A 569 6.67 -20.95 3.59
CA MET A 569 7.62 -22.07 3.62
C MET A 569 8.44 -22.17 2.32
N GLN A 570 7.83 -21.88 1.16
CA GLN A 570 8.51 -21.86 -0.13
C GLN A 570 9.57 -20.74 -0.21
N ALA A 571 9.29 -19.54 0.33
CA ALA A 571 10.25 -18.44 0.34
C ALA A 571 11.52 -18.80 1.14
N MET A 572 11.35 -19.39 2.33
CA MET A 572 12.48 -19.90 3.13
C MET A 572 13.20 -21.07 2.43
N GLY A 573 12.45 -22.06 1.93
CA GLY A 573 13.01 -23.26 1.30
C GLY A 573 13.73 -22.99 -0.03
N SER A 574 13.39 -21.89 -0.72
CA SER A 574 14.10 -21.40 -1.90
C SER A 574 15.32 -20.53 -1.58
N GLY A 575 15.66 -20.33 -0.30
CA GLY A 575 16.81 -19.52 0.12
C GLY A 575 16.66 -18.02 -0.12
N LEU A 576 15.42 -17.50 -0.22
CA LEU A 576 15.16 -16.10 -0.58
C LEU A 576 15.23 -15.12 0.60
N VAL A 577 15.30 -15.62 1.83
CA VAL A 577 15.33 -14.83 3.06
C VAL A 577 16.56 -15.20 3.89
N GLY A 578 17.22 -14.21 4.47
CA GLY A 578 18.40 -14.40 5.32
C GLY A 578 18.06 -14.97 6.70
N SER A 579 18.99 -14.90 7.63
CA SER A 579 18.89 -15.59 8.93
C SER A 579 17.80 -14.97 9.83
N HIS A 580 17.79 -13.65 9.99
CA HIS A 580 16.75 -12.88 10.68
C HIS A 580 15.42 -12.96 9.92
N GLY A 581 15.48 -12.83 8.58
CA GLY A 581 14.32 -12.99 7.72
C GLY A 581 13.61 -14.34 7.86
N GLN A 582 14.35 -15.43 8.05
CA GLN A 582 13.77 -16.75 8.30
C GLN A 582 13.14 -16.88 9.70
N ALA A 583 13.65 -16.18 10.72
CA ALA A 583 13.00 -16.13 12.04
C ALA A 583 11.63 -15.44 11.95
N LEU A 584 11.59 -14.25 11.31
CA LEU A 584 10.34 -13.55 10.99
C LEU A 584 9.36 -14.43 10.19
N PHE A 585 9.82 -15.18 9.19
CA PHE A 585 8.92 -16.05 8.42
C PHE A 585 8.37 -17.22 9.25
N CYS A 586 9.11 -17.72 10.24
CA CYS A 586 8.58 -18.71 11.20
C CYS A 586 7.42 -18.12 12.03
N GLU A 587 7.54 -16.87 12.52
CA GLU A 587 6.43 -16.15 13.16
C GLU A 587 5.23 -16.01 12.21
N ARG A 588 5.46 -15.63 10.94
CA ARG A 588 4.37 -15.47 9.96
C ARG A 588 3.66 -16.79 9.68
N ILE A 589 4.39 -17.91 9.62
CA ILE A 589 3.81 -19.25 9.45
C ILE A 589 3.01 -19.67 10.69
N SER A 590 3.52 -19.39 11.90
CA SER A 590 2.77 -19.56 13.16
C SER A 590 1.46 -18.78 13.11
N ALA A 591 1.52 -17.48 12.87
CA ALA A 591 0.38 -16.58 12.81
C ALA A 591 -0.62 -16.93 11.68
N CYS A 592 -0.16 -17.53 10.58
CA CYS A 592 -1.06 -18.14 9.59
C CYS A 592 -1.86 -19.28 10.21
N TYR A 593 -1.20 -20.30 10.78
CA TYR A 593 -1.90 -21.45 11.36
C TYR A 593 -2.75 -21.09 12.59
N ALA A 594 -2.34 -20.11 13.40
CA ALA A 594 -3.11 -19.59 14.52
C ALA A 594 -4.44 -18.94 14.08
N SER A 595 -4.46 -18.25 12.93
CA SER A 595 -5.66 -17.59 12.40
C SER A 595 -6.79 -18.56 11.95
N ARG A 596 -6.55 -19.88 11.98
CA ARG A 596 -7.53 -20.90 11.59
C ARG A 596 -8.37 -21.37 12.79
N ASN A 597 -9.50 -20.69 12.98
CA ASN A 597 -10.58 -21.11 13.86
C ASN A 597 -10.98 -22.58 13.63
N ALA A 598 -11.40 -23.25 14.71
CA ALA A 598 -12.13 -24.53 14.62
C ALA A 598 -13.51 -24.33 13.98
N ILE A 599 -14.08 -25.40 13.43
CA ILE A 599 -15.48 -25.41 12.96
C ILE A 599 -16.39 -25.58 14.19
N HIS A 600 -17.52 -24.87 14.23
CA HIS A 600 -18.40 -24.78 15.40
C HIS A 600 -18.70 -26.14 16.07
N GLY A 601 -18.54 -26.19 17.39
CA GLY A 601 -18.92 -27.33 18.23
C GLY A 601 -17.87 -28.44 18.38
N VAL A 602 -16.82 -28.49 17.54
CA VAL A 602 -15.81 -29.57 17.59
C VAL A 602 -14.40 -28.98 17.62
N LYS A 603 -13.51 -29.47 18.50
CA LYS A 603 -12.08 -29.04 18.53
C LYS A 603 -11.31 -29.36 17.23
N TRP A 604 -11.90 -30.19 16.36
CA TRP A 604 -11.35 -30.63 15.08
C TRP A 604 -11.18 -29.47 14.08
N GLY A 605 -10.04 -29.46 13.38
CA GLY A 605 -9.78 -28.53 12.27
C GLY A 605 -9.06 -27.23 12.61
N SER A 606 -8.90 -26.89 13.89
CA SER A 606 -7.93 -25.85 14.31
C SER A 606 -6.49 -26.32 14.07
N ARG A 607 -5.55 -25.39 13.95
CA ARG A 607 -4.12 -25.70 13.65
C ARG A 607 -3.14 -25.26 14.73
N HIS A 608 -3.62 -24.98 15.96
CA HIS A 608 -2.82 -24.50 17.09
C HIS A 608 -1.53 -25.31 17.35
N ARG A 609 -1.59 -26.65 17.38
CA ARG A 609 -0.38 -27.51 17.54
C ARG A 609 0.70 -27.25 16.48
N LYS A 610 0.30 -26.88 15.25
CA LYS A 610 1.22 -26.55 14.16
C LYS A 610 1.67 -25.08 14.23
N ALA A 611 0.82 -24.17 14.70
CA ALA A 611 1.20 -22.79 14.96
C ALA A 611 2.30 -22.73 16.04
N GLY A 612 2.06 -23.32 17.21
CA GLY A 612 3.03 -23.37 18.32
C GLY A 612 4.37 -23.98 17.89
N MET A 613 4.37 -24.97 17.00
CA MET A 613 5.59 -25.60 16.46
C MET A 613 6.44 -24.61 15.66
N TRP A 614 5.78 -23.75 14.87
CA TRP A 614 6.46 -22.68 14.13
C TRP A 614 6.87 -21.52 15.04
N SER A 615 6.18 -21.31 16.16
CA SER A 615 6.59 -20.35 17.20
C SER A 615 7.83 -20.83 17.97
N VAL A 616 7.90 -22.13 18.33
CA VAL A 616 9.11 -22.78 18.86
C VAL A 616 10.29 -22.70 17.87
N HIS A 617 10.04 -22.88 16.58
CA HIS A 617 11.08 -22.67 15.55
C HIS A 617 11.49 -21.20 15.37
N ALA A 618 10.61 -20.23 15.67
CA ALA A 618 11.00 -18.81 15.71
C ALA A 618 11.90 -18.54 16.92
N ALA A 619 11.55 -19.06 18.10
CA ALA A 619 12.35 -18.94 19.32
C ALA A 619 13.77 -19.53 19.16
N ASP A 620 13.86 -20.76 18.66
CA ASP A 620 15.12 -21.46 18.35
C ASP A 620 16.02 -20.66 17.38
N ARG A 621 15.42 -19.92 16.43
CA ARG A 621 16.14 -19.07 15.49
C ARG A 621 16.56 -17.73 16.09
N TRP A 622 15.69 -17.06 16.86
CA TRP A 622 16.03 -15.79 17.51
C TRP A 622 17.12 -15.96 18.58
N LEU A 623 17.12 -17.08 19.30
CA LEU A 623 18.19 -17.42 20.24
C LEU A 623 19.54 -17.61 19.50
N LYS A 624 19.55 -18.36 18.39
CA LYS A 624 20.74 -18.54 17.53
C LYS A 624 21.23 -17.26 16.84
N LEU A 625 20.49 -16.15 16.97
CA LEU A 625 20.85 -14.81 16.49
C LEU A 625 21.27 -13.87 17.65
N GLY A 626 21.37 -14.37 18.88
CA GLY A 626 21.67 -13.56 20.06
C GLY A 626 20.59 -12.52 20.38
N LYS A 627 19.32 -12.79 20.04
CA LYS A 627 18.17 -11.91 20.31
C LYS A 627 17.20 -12.57 21.32
N PRO A 628 17.61 -12.82 22.57
CA PRO A 628 16.83 -13.60 23.54
C PRO A 628 15.46 -12.98 23.86
N SER A 629 15.30 -11.66 23.80
CA SER A 629 14.01 -10.99 23.97
C SER A 629 12.96 -11.42 22.93
N LEU A 630 13.36 -11.59 21.66
CA LEU A 630 12.47 -12.06 20.59
C LEU A 630 12.24 -13.58 20.71
N ALA A 631 13.21 -14.32 21.25
CA ALA A 631 13.05 -15.73 21.57
C ALA A 631 12.05 -15.96 22.71
N SER A 632 12.06 -15.14 23.77
CA SER A 632 11.06 -15.18 24.86
C SER A 632 9.66 -14.95 24.34
N ALA A 633 9.43 -13.84 23.62
CA ALA A 633 8.11 -13.54 23.03
C ALA A 633 7.61 -14.67 22.08
N SER A 634 8.53 -15.33 21.39
CA SER A 634 8.21 -16.48 20.52
C SER A 634 7.88 -17.77 21.30
N LEU A 635 8.45 -17.97 22.50
CA LEU A 635 8.07 -19.03 23.44
C LEU A 635 6.72 -18.73 24.11
N GLU A 636 6.49 -17.50 24.58
CA GLU A 636 5.23 -17.08 25.20
C GLU A 636 4.04 -17.30 24.24
N GLU A 637 4.19 -16.94 22.97
CA GLU A 637 3.20 -17.26 21.92
C GLU A 637 3.10 -18.78 21.67
N ALA A 638 4.19 -19.54 21.75
CA ALA A 638 4.14 -21.01 21.63
C ALA A 638 3.32 -21.63 22.76
N GLU A 639 3.54 -21.21 24.01
CA GLU A 639 2.82 -21.67 25.20
C GLU A 639 1.34 -21.31 25.12
N ARG A 640 1.02 -20.06 24.76
CA ARG A 640 -0.35 -19.60 24.54
C ARG A 640 -1.08 -20.42 23.46
N LEU A 641 -0.38 -20.84 22.41
CA LEU A 641 -0.90 -21.72 21.36
C LEU A 641 -1.01 -23.19 21.81
N TYR A 642 -0.14 -23.65 22.70
CA TYR A 642 -0.14 -25.03 23.19
C TYR A 642 -1.04 -25.27 24.41
N ALA A 643 -1.42 -24.25 25.18
CA ALA A 643 -2.19 -24.34 26.43
C ALA A 643 -3.49 -25.18 26.35
N ASN A 644 -4.11 -25.29 25.18
CA ASN A 644 -5.33 -26.10 24.95
C ASN A 644 -5.05 -27.53 24.44
N THR A 645 -3.78 -27.95 24.42
CA THR A 645 -3.27 -29.16 23.76
C THR A 645 -2.14 -29.89 24.51
N LEU A 646 -1.68 -29.30 25.61
CA LEU A 646 -0.94 -29.98 26.68
C LEU A 646 -1.92 -30.83 27.49
N ASP A 647 -1.41 -31.88 28.14
CA ASP A 647 -2.21 -32.72 29.03
C ASP A 647 -2.48 -32.00 30.37
N SER A 648 -3.26 -32.62 31.27
CA SER A 648 -3.67 -32.03 32.57
C SER A 648 -2.51 -31.53 33.44
N ASN A 649 -1.31 -32.05 33.22
CA ASN A 649 -0.10 -31.76 33.98
C ASN A 649 0.79 -30.72 33.26
N GLY A 650 0.30 -30.04 32.23
CA GLY A 650 1.08 -29.08 31.43
C GLY A 650 2.11 -29.73 30.49
N ALA A 651 2.07 -31.05 30.32
CA ALA A 651 3.06 -31.81 29.56
C ALA A 651 2.67 -31.97 28.07
N PHE A 652 3.68 -32.06 27.20
CA PHE A 652 3.53 -32.46 25.81
C PHE A 652 3.37 -33.98 25.67
N PRO A 653 2.45 -34.48 24.81
CA PRO A 653 2.27 -35.92 24.54
C PRO A 653 3.45 -36.66 23.86
N MET A 654 4.63 -36.03 23.74
CA MET A 654 5.87 -36.63 23.22
C MET A 654 7.04 -36.12 24.08
N SER A 655 7.75 -37.03 24.75
CA SER A 655 8.79 -36.68 25.72
C SER A 655 9.99 -35.96 25.10
N GLU A 656 10.31 -36.23 23.84
CA GLU A 656 11.37 -35.56 23.08
C GLU A 656 10.99 -34.10 22.80
N MET A 657 9.69 -33.82 22.61
CA MET A 657 9.18 -32.47 22.40
C MET A 657 9.17 -31.67 23.71
N GLN A 658 8.79 -32.31 24.83
CA GLN A 658 8.91 -31.73 26.17
C GLN A 658 10.37 -31.32 26.45
N ALA A 659 11.30 -32.27 26.34
CA ALA A 659 12.71 -32.03 26.56
C ALA A 659 13.30 -30.95 25.63
N PHE A 660 12.87 -30.88 24.36
CA PHE A 660 13.30 -29.82 23.46
C PHE A 660 12.81 -28.43 23.92
N VAL A 661 11.52 -28.30 24.26
CA VAL A 661 10.95 -27.01 24.68
C VAL A 661 11.52 -26.56 26.02
N ASP A 662 11.75 -27.46 26.97
CA ASP A 662 12.32 -27.12 28.29
C ASP A 662 13.80 -26.72 28.20
N ASN A 663 14.60 -27.42 27.38
CA ASN A 663 15.97 -26.99 27.09
C ASN A 663 16.01 -25.61 26.41
N LEU A 664 15.08 -25.34 25.49
CA LEU A 664 14.99 -24.04 24.82
C LEU A 664 14.53 -22.93 25.78
N ARG A 665 13.55 -23.18 26.65
CA ARG A 665 13.14 -22.27 27.74
C ARG A 665 14.31 -21.92 28.65
N TYR A 666 15.08 -22.93 29.09
CA TYR A 666 16.24 -22.72 29.95
C TYR A 666 17.30 -21.85 29.27
N ALA A 667 17.65 -22.14 28.01
CA ALA A 667 18.63 -21.37 27.26
C ALA A 667 18.18 -19.92 26.98
N VAL A 668 16.90 -19.72 26.63
CA VAL A 668 16.31 -18.37 26.48
C VAL A 668 16.35 -17.61 27.81
N LYS A 669 15.98 -18.24 28.94
CA LYS A 669 16.05 -17.59 30.26
C LYS A 669 17.49 -17.18 30.61
N LEU A 670 18.47 -18.04 30.35
CA LEU A 670 19.89 -17.78 30.61
C LEU A 670 20.38 -16.55 29.83
N GLU A 671 20.27 -16.57 28.50
CA GLU A 671 20.73 -15.46 27.65
C GLU A 671 19.94 -14.16 27.92
N TYR A 672 18.65 -14.26 28.27
CA TYR A 672 17.84 -13.08 28.63
C TYR A 672 18.31 -12.41 29.93
N LEU A 673 18.65 -13.19 30.96
CA LEU A 673 19.22 -12.67 32.21
C LEU A 673 20.62 -12.07 31.98
N GLU A 674 21.49 -12.77 31.24
CA GLU A 674 22.82 -12.27 30.89
C GLU A 674 22.74 -10.96 30.08
N SER A 675 21.82 -10.86 29.11
CA SER A 675 21.57 -9.63 28.33
C SER A 675 21.09 -8.43 29.17
N ARG A 676 20.60 -8.68 30.40
CA ARG A 676 20.17 -7.67 31.36
C ARG A 676 21.22 -7.38 32.45
N GLY A 677 22.40 -8.00 32.37
CA GLY A 677 23.48 -7.85 33.36
C GLY A 677 23.18 -8.52 34.70
N LEU A 678 22.28 -9.50 34.73
CA LEU A 678 21.99 -10.33 35.91
C LEU A 678 22.82 -11.61 35.83
N ASP A 679 23.59 -11.91 36.89
CA ASP A 679 24.46 -13.09 36.91
C ASP A 679 23.62 -14.36 37.10
N ALA A 680 23.32 -15.04 35.99
CA ALA A 680 22.39 -16.18 35.94
C ALA A 680 22.92 -17.46 36.65
N ARG A 681 24.06 -17.39 37.34
CA ARG A 681 24.75 -18.52 37.97
C ARG A 681 24.18 -18.92 39.32
N ASP A 682 23.59 -17.99 40.08
CA ASP A 682 23.07 -18.30 41.42
C ASP A 682 21.70 -19.02 41.40
N GLU A 683 20.88 -18.84 40.36
CA GLU A 683 19.64 -19.62 40.19
C GLU A 683 19.88 -21.07 39.70
N ALA A 684 21.05 -21.35 39.11
CA ALA A 684 21.35 -22.64 38.46
C ALA A 684 21.52 -23.83 39.44
N VAL A 685 21.36 -23.60 40.75
CA VAL A 685 21.59 -24.58 41.83
C VAL A 685 20.29 -25.07 42.47
N THR A 686 19.15 -24.38 42.27
CA THR A 686 17.87 -24.66 42.96
C THR A 686 16.72 -24.94 41.99
N ALA A 687 16.93 -25.90 41.08
CA ALA A 687 15.90 -26.39 40.14
C ALA A 687 15.57 -27.87 40.40
N ASP A 688 14.93 -28.16 41.53
CA ASP A 688 14.32 -29.48 41.81
C ASP A 688 12.91 -29.52 41.13
N PRO A 689 12.47 -30.62 40.48
CA PRO A 689 11.36 -30.57 39.51
C PRO A 689 9.92 -30.35 40.04
N LEU A 690 9.72 -29.77 41.23
CA LEU A 690 8.42 -29.73 41.93
C LEU A 690 7.90 -28.34 42.30
N ASP A 691 8.74 -27.31 42.48
CA ASP A 691 8.32 -25.99 42.99
C ASP A 691 7.84 -25.01 41.88
N ALA A 692 7.53 -25.51 40.68
CA ALA A 692 7.12 -24.71 39.53
C ALA A 692 5.65 -24.18 39.58
N PHE A 693 5.11 -23.90 40.77
CA PHE A 693 3.75 -23.39 40.96
C PHE A 693 3.53 -22.59 42.27
N GLU A 694 4.17 -21.43 42.41
CA GLU A 694 3.58 -20.35 43.21
C GLU A 694 3.89 -18.96 42.61
N THR A 695 2.94 -18.03 42.71
CA THR A 695 3.05 -16.70 42.11
C THR A 695 3.29 -15.68 43.21
N GLU A 696 4.52 -15.20 43.38
CA GLU A 696 4.83 -14.17 44.39
C GLU A 696 4.21 -12.81 44.01
N GLU A 697 2.98 -12.57 44.48
CA GLU A 697 2.46 -11.20 44.60
C GLU A 697 3.31 -10.43 45.64
N ILE A 698 4.11 -9.47 45.15
CA ILE A 698 4.93 -8.60 46.00
C ILE A 698 4.02 -7.68 46.84
N SER A 699 3.63 -8.17 48.01
CA SER A 699 2.76 -7.46 48.96
C SER A 699 3.61 -6.66 49.97
N GLU A 700 3.77 -5.35 49.72
CA GLU A 700 4.47 -4.43 50.61
C GLU A 700 3.80 -4.35 52.00
N LYS A 701 4.42 -4.97 53.01
CA LYS A 701 3.95 -4.94 54.40
C LYS A 701 4.45 -3.67 55.11
N LEU A 702 3.63 -2.62 55.07
CA LEU A 702 3.86 -1.42 55.89
C LEU A 702 3.70 -1.74 57.40
N ASP A 703 4.61 -1.21 58.23
CA ASP A 703 4.79 -1.66 59.61
C ASP A 703 3.81 -1.07 60.64
N LYS A 704 3.58 -1.76 61.76
CA LYS A 704 2.48 -1.48 62.72
C LYS A 704 2.93 -0.67 63.95
N ARG A 705 2.23 0.43 64.28
CA ARG A 705 2.22 1.00 65.65
C ARG A 705 0.85 1.48 66.17
N GLN A 706 0.18 0.54 66.86
CA GLN A 706 -0.56 0.65 68.13
C GLN A 706 -1.50 1.85 68.48
N ASN A 707 -2.63 1.47 69.10
CA ASN A 707 -3.54 2.26 69.98
C ASN A 707 -4.50 3.25 69.26
N ARG A 708 -5.71 3.56 69.75
CA ARG A 708 -6.34 3.36 71.09
C ARG A 708 -7.87 3.14 70.99
N LYS A 709 -8.57 2.88 72.12
CA LYS A 709 -10.03 2.59 72.20
C LYS A 709 -10.92 3.85 72.30
N SER A 710 -12.04 3.90 71.54
CA SER A 710 -13.40 4.38 71.92
C SER A 710 -14.28 4.52 70.64
N LEU A 711 -15.45 3.89 70.44
CA LEU A 711 -16.72 3.90 71.20
C LEU A 711 -17.49 5.25 71.09
N ILE A 712 -18.49 5.36 70.19
CA ILE A 712 -19.81 6.03 70.39
C ILE A 712 -20.72 6.06 69.11
N VAL A 713 -21.98 5.59 69.29
CA VAL A 713 -23.26 5.98 68.64
C VAL A 713 -23.48 5.84 67.11
N ASN A 714 -24.48 5.02 66.76
CA ASN A 714 -25.28 4.95 65.54
C ASN A 714 -26.57 5.80 65.73
N PRO A 715 -27.38 6.22 64.72
CA PRO A 715 -28.35 5.26 64.14
C PRO A 715 -28.96 5.56 62.73
N MET A 716 -29.74 4.57 62.26
CA MET A 716 -30.84 4.65 61.25
C MET A 716 -30.48 4.82 59.75
N ASP A 717 -31.21 4.24 58.78
CA ASP A 717 -32.45 3.44 58.87
C ASP A 717 -32.60 2.32 57.79
N SER A 718 -33.53 1.38 58.04
CA SER A 718 -34.31 0.48 57.13
C SER A 718 -33.70 -0.13 55.84
N GLY A 719 -33.91 -1.41 55.48
CA GLY A 719 -34.64 -2.52 56.13
C GLY A 719 -34.99 -3.69 55.17
N GLY A 720 -35.20 -4.91 55.69
CA GLY A 720 -35.54 -6.15 54.94
C GLY A 720 -34.31 -7.02 54.59
N LEU A 721 -34.13 -8.30 54.98
CA LEU A 721 -34.99 -9.46 55.35
C LEU A 721 -35.77 -10.05 54.15
N ASN A 722 -35.78 -11.38 53.88
CA ASN A 722 -35.17 -12.53 54.59
C ASN A 722 -34.91 -13.75 53.63
N PRO A 723 -34.21 -14.84 54.07
CA PRO A 723 -33.70 -15.91 53.19
C PRO A 723 -34.32 -17.32 53.39
N GLY A 724 -33.82 -18.30 52.63
CA GLY A 724 -33.74 -19.75 52.95
C GLY A 724 -32.49 -20.33 52.25
N GLN A 725 -31.52 -20.98 52.92
CA GLN A 725 -31.53 -22.33 53.52
C GLN A 725 -31.72 -23.48 52.50
N GLY A 726 -30.73 -24.38 52.43
CA GLY A 726 -30.75 -25.63 51.63
C GLY A 726 -31.33 -26.81 52.43
N PRO A 727 -30.72 -28.03 52.48
CA PRO A 727 -29.40 -28.44 51.96
C PRO A 727 -29.37 -29.85 51.29
N ARG A 728 -28.16 -30.34 50.91
CA ARG A 728 -27.76 -31.78 50.77
C ARG A 728 -28.56 -32.69 49.81
N ASP A 729 -28.15 -33.91 49.45
CA ASP A 729 -26.85 -34.60 49.22
C ASP A 729 -27.22 -35.77 48.26
N ASP A 730 -26.28 -36.28 47.44
CA ASP A 730 -26.10 -37.73 47.14
C ASP A 730 -25.13 -37.97 45.96
N ASP A 731 -24.38 -39.08 46.05
CA ASP A 731 -23.44 -39.57 45.04
C ASP A 731 -24.13 -40.44 43.96
N ASN A 732 -23.52 -40.50 42.77
CA ASN A 732 -22.86 -41.70 42.20
C ASN A 732 -22.85 -41.62 40.64
N PRO A 733 -21.78 -42.05 39.92
CA PRO A 733 -21.70 -41.90 38.48
C PRO A 733 -22.32 -43.08 37.71
N ALA A 734 -22.71 -42.83 36.46
CA ALA A 734 -23.00 -43.86 35.48
C ALA A 734 -21.80 -44.04 34.54
N ASN A 735 -21.20 -45.23 34.54
CA ASN A 735 -20.48 -45.72 33.36
C ASN A 735 -21.49 -46.00 32.24
N ASP A 736 -21.06 -45.83 31.00
CA ASP A 736 -21.46 -46.74 29.92
C ASP A 736 -20.34 -46.80 28.89
N ASP A 737 -19.77 -48.00 28.70
CA ASP A 737 -18.80 -48.29 27.65
C ASP A 737 -19.50 -48.41 26.30
N PHE A 738 -18.89 -47.91 25.22
CA PHE A 738 -19.18 -48.45 23.88
C PHE A 738 -17.96 -48.46 22.97
N GLU A 739 -17.43 -49.66 22.72
CA GLU A 739 -16.45 -49.94 21.68
C GLU A 739 -17.07 -49.90 20.26
N ARG A 740 -16.21 -49.65 19.27
CA ARG A 740 -16.28 -50.13 17.87
C ARG A 740 -17.50 -49.74 17.02
N ALA A 741 -17.26 -48.78 16.13
CA ALA A 741 -17.48 -48.95 14.68
C ALA A 741 -16.38 -48.20 13.90
#